data_AF-A0A9W8NE50-F1
#
_entry.id   AF-A0A9W8NE50-F1
#
_cell.length_a   1.000
_cell.length_b   1.000
_cell.length_c   1.000
_cell.angle_alpha   90.00
_cell.angle_beta   90.00
_cell.angle_gamma   90.00
#
_symmetry.space_group_name_H-M   'P 1'
#
loop_
_entity.id
_entity.type
_entity.pdbx_description
1 polymer ?
#
loop_
_entity_poly.entity_id
_entity_poly.type
_entity_poly.pdbx_seq_one_letter_code
_entity_poly.pdbx_strand_id
1 'polypeptide(L)'
;MVGHVNMMDDVLISNLPPEYLRSALRVLIAEGSAIQQPFVRHVRDRLQDPKPKLYPARELFPGADELTPKCTTYLSLTRCLFSSKLVQLSLPYLDHLIRSLSEANATWTGGSELHRVLGDFSGDIVQAMQALKEVDPAKDDVLKGQLLKLHSSLLECRHYCEAHEPTALEYPFRRSERQVVDVVDIFYPGHSSDLVPGRGDSEVPDFLDISFGEVAETFVLGPFHIPRLFNGFWQLSSPAWGAASSNSQDAALTQLLHSGLTAADMADHYGDAELVYGQFRNRLPQQVKHKVFAATKWCVFKPIGCKVTDEWVLEAVKERCRRLGGRVELLQFHWYDYDAKEYLDVLLKLVALTKTHPELVSTIGLCNFDSSHVQEACEYLLSRIGAVGIVSNQIQVRAQNSTGALVNEAIVLRHRFTAAPADVFDIGQVWPEATHIWLCGGFLSSRWLNQRLPTMYSASRQLTPSQRKYLGMISDWGSWDDFQALLSRLSVVAEKHSGATLTNVAIRWVLQKPQVGAVIVGTRLGITTHDQDNLSVLKFRLDEEDTKVTHAMAHHDEFELYDLRVEVICPPGERILCGAKEGDYFTLQGEMLFLPQGQGISIYSLSSVLPLLAAKQRMTHKNDWMTTDALIACPDPNCKSQLKIIRTGLRKFHHSETTAGQLSENDARPVMAQVADWEIEPYSHFSRHYNRAHVPAQHRDREYDSTAGLLLTSVSEGYFGFDNLKYAPASVQVAMAVRLNIVARTMFNRVVKAKKVKKANPQTIRYSPMAALYSLEAVPVGSPGVANGMPRARLGTSSSPNDNQNTANSPITIIEKKLPKIHSKTKAKIIVTGPTKKNIPLVFSVR
;
A
#
# COMPACT_ATOMS: atom_id res chain seq x y z
N MET A 1 6.92 -2.69 -27.75
CA MET A 1 5.65 -2.89 -28.49
C MET A 1 4.53 -2.37 -27.62
N VAL A 2 3.82 -1.33 -28.05
CA VAL A 2 2.61 -0.83 -27.37
C VAL A 2 1.44 -1.30 -28.22
N GLY A 3 0.56 -2.15 -27.69
CA GLY A 3 -0.69 -2.54 -28.37
C GLY A 3 -1.02 -4.03 -28.47
N HIS A 4 -0.14 -4.95 -28.05
CA HIS A 4 -0.51 -6.37 -27.98
C HIS A 4 -1.07 -6.69 -26.59
N VAL A 5 -2.40 -6.78 -26.47
CA VAL A 5 -3.08 -7.33 -25.30
C VAL A 5 -3.23 -8.84 -25.52
N ASN A 6 -2.96 -9.66 -24.51
CA ASN A 6 -3.25 -11.08 -24.59
C ASN A 6 -4.77 -11.28 -24.77
N MET A 7 -5.18 -11.98 -25.82
CA MET A 7 -6.60 -12.18 -26.12
C MET A 7 -7.37 -12.85 -24.97
N MET A 8 -6.72 -13.71 -24.18
CA MET A 8 -7.35 -14.32 -23.00
C MET A 8 -7.62 -13.29 -21.91
N ASP A 9 -6.76 -12.29 -21.75
CA ASP A 9 -6.95 -11.22 -20.77
C ASP A 9 -8.08 -10.27 -21.21
N ASP A 10 -8.21 -10.01 -22.51
CA ASP A 10 -9.34 -9.22 -23.06
C ASP A 10 -10.69 -9.94 -22.88
N VAL A 11 -10.71 -11.26 -23.12
CA VAL A 11 -11.87 -12.11 -22.83
C VAL A 11 -12.18 -12.11 -21.33
N LEU A 12 -11.17 -12.16 -20.46
CA LEU A 12 -11.37 -12.05 -19.02
C LEU A 12 -12.00 -10.70 -18.65
N ILE A 13 -11.41 -9.58 -19.10
CA ILE A 13 -11.92 -8.22 -18.82
C ILE A 13 -13.36 -8.04 -19.28
N SER A 14 -13.71 -8.53 -20.47
CA SER A 14 -15.06 -8.41 -21.02
C SER A 14 -16.12 -9.22 -20.27
N ASN A 15 -15.73 -10.28 -19.57
CA ASN A 15 -16.63 -11.14 -18.80
C ASN A 15 -16.60 -10.88 -17.28
N LEU A 16 -15.65 -10.06 -16.79
CA LEU A 16 -15.56 -9.73 -15.36
C LEU A 16 -16.77 -8.87 -14.92
N PRO A 17 -17.42 -9.23 -13.80
CA PRO A 17 -18.41 -8.36 -13.17
C PRO A 17 -17.81 -6.98 -12.83
N PRO A 18 -18.57 -5.87 -12.93
CA PRO A 18 -18.06 -4.53 -12.67
C PRO A 18 -17.39 -4.34 -11.30
N GLU A 19 -17.87 -5.04 -10.27
CA GLU A 19 -17.27 -5.05 -8.93
C GLU A 19 -15.88 -5.69 -8.91
N TYR A 20 -15.66 -6.76 -9.69
CA TYR A 20 -14.36 -7.43 -9.80
C TYR A 20 -13.40 -6.60 -10.64
N LEU A 21 -13.90 -5.97 -11.71
CA LEU A 21 -13.10 -5.05 -12.50
C LEU A 21 -12.58 -3.87 -11.65
N ARG A 22 -13.45 -3.24 -10.85
CA ARG A 22 -13.02 -2.17 -9.93
C ARG A 22 -12.04 -2.67 -8.87
N SER A 23 -12.24 -3.88 -8.35
CA SER A 23 -11.33 -4.51 -7.38
C SER A 23 -9.95 -4.78 -7.98
N ALA A 24 -9.89 -5.42 -9.14
CA ALA A 24 -8.64 -5.71 -9.85
C ALA A 24 -7.90 -4.42 -10.22
N LEU A 25 -8.62 -3.43 -10.74
CA LEU A 25 -8.05 -2.12 -11.07
C LEU A 25 -7.49 -1.43 -9.83
N ARG A 26 -8.16 -1.53 -8.68
CA ARG A 26 -7.68 -0.99 -7.40
C ARG A 26 -6.34 -1.61 -6.99
N VAL A 27 -6.20 -2.92 -7.12
CA VAL A 27 -4.95 -3.63 -6.81
C VAL A 27 -3.84 -3.16 -7.76
N LEU A 28 -4.12 -3.15 -9.07
CA LEU A 28 -3.15 -2.71 -10.08
C LEU A 28 -2.64 -1.27 -9.86
N ILE A 29 -3.51 -0.31 -9.55
CA ILE A 29 -3.08 1.07 -9.29
C ILE A 29 -2.34 1.23 -7.95
N ALA A 30 -2.46 0.28 -7.03
CA ALA A 30 -1.76 0.29 -5.74
C ALA A 30 -0.29 -0.12 -5.87
N GLU A 31 0.09 -0.83 -6.94
CA GLU A 31 1.48 -1.24 -7.25
C GLU A 31 2.42 -0.06 -7.58
N GLY A 32 1.88 1.15 -7.74
CA GLY A 32 2.67 2.37 -7.87
C GLY A 32 2.36 3.21 -9.10
N SER A 33 3.12 4.31 -9.24
CA SER A 33 2.86 5.37 -10.22
C SER A 33 2.99 4.90 -11.67
N ALA A 34 3.80 3.87 -11.94
CA ALA A 34 4.00 3.31 -13.28
C ALA A 34 2.70 2.73 -13.88
N ILE A 35 1.80 2.18 -13.05
CA ILE A 35 0.50 1.66 -13.48
C ILE A 35 -0.60 2.72 -13.31
N GLN A 36 -0.53 3.50 -12.24
CA GLN A 36 -1.52 4.53 -11.95
C GLN A 36 -1.54 5.67 -13.00
N GLN A 37 -0.38 6.11 -13.50
CA GLN A 37 -0.31 7.22 -14.46
C GLN A 37 -0.97 6.90 -15.81
N PRO A 38 -0.70 5.76 -16.49
CA PRO A 38 -1.39 5.37 -17.71
C PRO A 38 -2.91 5.27 -17.53
N PHE A 39 -3.37 4.71 -16.40
CA PHE A 39 -4.80 4.63 -16.08
C PHE A 39 -5.43 6.03 -16.00
N VAL A 40 -4.86 6.92 -15.19
CA VAL A 40 -5.38 8.29 -15.06
C VAL A 40 -5.34 9.02 -16.40
N ARG A 41 -4.26 8.88 -17.19
CA ARG A 41 -4.17 9.48 -18.52
C ARG A 41 -5.29 8.98 -19.44
N HIS A 42 -5.51 7.67 -19.51
CA HIS A 42 -6.58 7.10 -20.33
C HIS A 42 -7.97 7.63 -19.93
N VAL A 43 -8.26 7.71 -18.62
CA VAL A 43 -9.52 8.29 -18.13
C VAL A 43 -9.64 9.76 -18.53
N ARG A 44 -8.56 10.55 -18.41
CA ARG A 44 -8.54 11.97 -18.81
C ARG A 44 -8.82 12.16 -20.29
N ASP A 45 -8.24 11.31 -21.14
CA ASP A 45 -8.45 11.38 -22.60
C ASP A 45 -9.91 11.09 -22.94
N ARG A 46 -10.50 10.05 -22.31
CA ARG A 46 -11.91 9.68 -22.51
C ARG A 46 -12.90 10.71 -21.98
N LEU A 47 -12.55 11.47 -20.94
CA LEU A 47 -13.38 12.57 -20.43
C LEU A 47 -13.27 13.86 -21.26
N GLN A 48 -12.34 13.93 -22.21
CA GLN A 48 -12.15 15.12 -23.05
C GLN A 48 -12.67 14.92 -24.48
N ASP A 49 -12.91 13.67 -24.91
CA ASP A 49 -13.34 13.34 -26.27
C ASP A 49 -14.55 12.36 -26.31
N PRO A 50 -15.79 12.87 -26.39
CA PRO A 50 -16.20 14.27 -26.19
C PRO A 50 -16.31 14.63 -24.70
N LYS A 51 -16.21 15.93 -24.39
CA LYS A 51 -16.45 16.45 -23.03
C LYS A 51 -17.86 16.07 -22.51
N PRO A 52 -18.05 15.87 -21.19
CA PRO A 52 -19.36 15.64 -20.61
C PRO A 52 -20.36 16.74 -20.98
N LYS A 53 -21.61 16.36 -21.23
CA LYS A 53 -22.67 17.29 -21.62
C LYS A 53 -23.16 18.10 -20.41
N LEU A 54 -23.37 19.40 -20.58
CA LEU A 54 -24.18 20.23 -19.68
C LEU A 54 -25.66 19.99 -19.98
N TYR A 55 -26.38 19.35 -19.07
CA TYR A 55 -27.82 19.10 -19.23
C TYR A 55 -28.63 20.36 -18.86
N PRO A 56 -29.75 20.65 -19.54
CA PRO A 56 -30.66 21.72 -19.14
C PRO A 56 -31.16 21.55 -17.70
N ALA A 57 -31.40 22.65 -17.00
CA ALA A 57 -31.81 22.66 -15.58
C ALA A 57 -33.00 21.74 -15.29
N ARG A 58 -34.07 21.82 -16.07
CA ARG A 58 -35.27 20.97 -15.98
C ARG A 58 -35.04 19.47 -16.23
N GLU A 59 -33.94 19.08 -16.88
CA GLU A 59 -33.57 17.66 -17.04
C GLU A 59 -32.82 17.12 -15.82
N LEU A 60 -32.15 18.00 -15.08
CA LEU A 60 -31.46 17.67 -13.83
C LEU A 60 -32.44 17.69 -12.66
N PHE A 61 -33.31 18.69 -12.60
CA PHE A 61 -34.27 18.93 -11.52
C PHE A 61 -35.66 19.22 -12.12
N PRO A 62 -36.48 18.20 -12.42
CA PRO A 62 -37.77 18.36 -13.08
C PRO A 62 -38.91 18.82 -12.16
N GLY A 63 -38.77 18.66 -10.85
CA GLY A 63 -39.83 18.94 -9.88
C GLY A 63 -39.35 18.93 -8.43
N ALA A 64 -40.30 19.08 -7.50
CA ALA A 64 -40.05 19.06 -6.06
C ALA A 64 -39.57 17.68 -5.59
N ASP A 65 -38.52 17.65 -4.78
CA ASP A 65 -37.91 16.44 -4.21
C ASP A 65 -37.43 15.38 -5.24
N GLU A 66 -37.42 15.72 -6.53
CA GLU A 66 -37.23 14.76 -7.61
C GLU A 66 -35.77 14.68 -8.08
N LEU A 67 -35.19 13.49 -7.99
CA LEU A 67 -33.84 13.19 -8.49
C LEU A 67 -33.90 12.40 -9.80
N THR A 68 -33.31 12.91 -10.87
CA THR A 68 -33.27 12.18 -12.15
C THR A 68 -32.02 11.29 -12.30
N PRO A 69 -32.11 10.17 -13.03
CA PRO A 69 -30.93 9.38 -13.41
C PRO A 69 -29.87 10.20 -14.16
N LYS A 70 -30.30 11.23 -14.91
CA LYS A 70 -29.41 12.18 -15.59
C LYS A 70 -28.60 12.99 -14.60
N CYS A 71 -29.21 13.47 -13.51
CA CYS A 71 -28.52 14.17 -12.43
C CYS A 71 -27.45 13.26 -11.78
N THR A 72 -27.79 12.00 -11.48
CA THR A 72 -26.84 11.02 -10.92
C THR A 72 -25.66 10.75 -11.86
N THR A 73 -25.91 10.60 -13.16
CA THR A 73 -24.84 10.43 -14.16
C THR A 73 -23.99 11.69 -14.29
N TYR A 74 -24.61 12.87 -14.28
CA TYR A 74 -23.92 14.14 -14.35
C TYR A 74 -22.97 14.36 -13.16
N LEU A 75 -23.44 14.09 -11.94
CA LEU A 75 -22.62 14.14 -10.73
C LEU A 75 -21.44 13.15 -10.81
N SER A 76 -21.70 11.93 -11.28
CA SER A 76 -20.66 10.90 -11.42
C SER A 76 -19.56 11.31 -12.40
N LEU A 77 -19.92 11.89 -13.56
CA LEU A 77 -18.95 12.41 -14.53
C LEU A 77 -18.18 13.62 -13.99
N THR A 78 -18.85 14.50 -13.24
CA THR A 78 -18.21 15.65 -12.59
C THR A 78 -17.18 15.18 -11.55
N ARG A 79 -17.51 14.16 -10.76
CA ARG A 79 -16.56 13.49 -9.83
C ARG A 79 -15.36 12.91 -10.56
N CYS A 80 -15.56 12.29 -11.71
CA CYS A 80 -14.47 11.79 -12.55
C CYS A 80 -13.54 12.92 -13.02
N LEU A 81 -14.04 14.10 -13.36
CA LEU A 81 -13.21 15.24 -13.78
C LEU A 81 -12.22 15.66 -12.68
N PHE A 82 -12.71 16.01 -11.49
CA PHE A 82 -11.80 16.48 -10.43
C PHE A 82 -10.93 15.35 -9.86
N SER A 83 -11.44 14.11 -9.78
CA SER A 83 -10.68 12.97 -9.26
C SER A 83 -9.57 12.51 -10.23
N SER A 84 -9.72 12.79 -11.53
CA SER A 84 -8.70 12.53 -12.57
C SER A 84 -7.73 13.70 -12.77
N LYS A 85 -7.66 14.64 -11.82
CA LYS A 85 -6.79 15.83 -11.86
C LYS A 85 -7.12 16.80 -13.00
N LEU A 86 -8.36 16.76 -13.55
CA LEU A 86 -8.93 17.75 -14.47
C LEU A 86 -9.83 18.75 -13.73
N VAL A 87 -9.41 19.17 -12.54
CA VAL A 87 -10.24 19.94 -11.60
C VAL A 87 -10.67 21.31 -12.14
N GLN A 88 -9.81 22.05 -12.86
CA GLN A 88 -10.20 23.31 -13.49
C GLN A 88 -11.32 23.10 -14.53
N LEU A 89 -11.30 21.98 -15.26
CA LEU A 89 -12.39 21.62 -16.18
C LEU A 89 -13.68 21.25 -15.46
N SER A 90 -13.64 20.86 -14.18
CA SER A 90 -14.84 20.54 -13.40
C SER A 90 -15.58 21.78 -12.87
N LEU A 91 -14.90 22.93 -12.69
CA LEU A 91 -15.51 24.13 -12.09
C LEU A 91 -16.77 24.61 -12.83
N PRO A 92 -16.81 24.69 -14.18
CA PRO A 92 -18.03 25.06 -14.89
C PRO A 92 -19.19 24.08 -14.69
N TYR A 93 -18.91 22.80 -14.41
CA TYR A 93 -19.94 21.79 -14.18
C TYR A 93 -20.54 21.91 -12.78
N LEU A 94 -19.71 22.23 -11.78
CA LEU A 94 -20.15 22.54 -10.42
C LEU A 94 -21.04 23.80 -10.42
N ASP A 95 -20.56 24.87 -11.06
CA ASP A 95 -21.31 26.13 -11.26
C ASP A 95 -22.67 25.88 -11.91
N HIS A 96 -22.68 25.12 -13.01
CA HIS A 96 -23.90 24.82 -13.77
C HIS A 96 -24.94 24.06 -12.93
N LEU A 97 -24.50 23.10 -12.10
CA LEU A 97 -25.43 22.34 -11.27
C LEU A 97 -26.08 23.21 -10.19
N ILE A 98 -25.32 24.13 -9.59
CA ILE A 98 -25.83 25.06 -8.57
C ILE A 98 -26.87 26.00 -9.19
N ARG A 99 -26.54 26.65 -10.32
CA ARG A 99 -27.48 27.55 -11.01
C ARG A 99 -28.76 26.84 -11.44
N SER A 100 -28.61 25.59 -11.92
CA SER A 100 -29.73 24.76 -12.36
C SER A 100 -30.82 24.55 -11.29
N LEU A 101 -30.50 24.63 -10.00
CA LEU A 101 -31.50 24.53 -8.93
C LEU A 101 -32.51 25.67 -8.99
N SER A 102 -32.01 26.91 -9.02
CA SER A 102 -32.85 28.10 -9.14
C SER A 102 -33.50 28.23 -10.52
N GLU A 103 -32.78 27.91 -11.61
CA GLU A 103 -33.31 27.98 -12.99
C GLU A 103 -34.47 27.01 -13.21
N ALA A 104 -34.51 25.88 -12.50
CA ALA A 104 -35.58 24.90 -12.58
C ALA A 104 -36.68 25.08 -11.52
N ASN A 105 -36.55 26.08 -10.62
CA ASN A 105 -37.38 26.20 -9.41
C ASN A 105 -37.43 24.89 -8.60
N ALA A 106 -36.27 24.22 -8.47
CA ALA A 106 -36.15 22.99 -7.72
C ALA A 106 -36.39 23.25 -6.22
N THR A 107 -37.16 22.39 -5.58
CA THR A 107 -37.45 22.48 -4.13
C THR A 107 -37.16 21.15 -3.47
N TRP A 108 -36.80 21.18 -2.19
CA TRP A 108 -36.50 19.99 -1.43
C TRP A 108 -36.96 20.10 0.02
N THR A 109 -37.39 18.97 0.58
CA THR A 109 -37.75 18.82 1.98
C THR A 109 -36.62 18.17 2.79
N GLY A 110 -36.55 18.51 4.07
CA GLY A 110 -35.54 17.98 4.99
C GLY A 110 -35.55 16.45 5.05
N GLY A 111 -34.53 15.83 4.45
CA GLY A 111 -34.33 14.38 4.47
C GLY A 111 -34.78 13.66 3.21
N SER A 112 -35.34 14.37 2.22
CA SER A 112 -35.64 13.82 0.90
C SER A 112 -34.39 13.32 0.18
N GLU A 113 -34.60 12.51 -0.86
CA GLU A 113 -33.50 11.99 -1.68
C GLU A 113 -32.70 13.14 -2.32
N LEU A 114 -33.40 14.15 -2.86
CA LEU A 114 -32.76 15.34 -3.40
C LEU A 114 -31.96 16.08 -2.31
N HIS A 115 -32.52 16.32 -1.11
CA HIS A 115 -31.79 16.98 -0.03
C HIS A 115 -30.47 16.26 0.32
N ARG A 116 -30.50 14.92 0.40
CA ARG A 116 -29.30 14.11 0.68
C ARG A 116 -28.26 14.22 -0.44
N VAL A 117 -28.69 14.18 -1.70
CA VAL A 117 -27.79 14.34 -2.85
C VAL A 117 -27.18 15.73 -2.90
N LEU A 118 -27.91 16.78 -2.50
CA LEU A 118 -27.36 18.13 -2.38
C LEU A 118 -26.28 18.22 -1.28
N GLY A 119 -26.47 17.50 -0.17
CA GLY A 119 -25.43 17.34 0.85
C GLY A 119 -24.16 16.66 0.31
N ASP A 120 -24.31 15.56 -0.43
CA ASP A 120 -23.19 14.88 -1.09
C ASP A 120 -22.51 15.79 -2.12
N PHE A 121 -23.30 16.57 -2.88
CA PHE A 121 -22.80 17.52 -3.85
C PHE A 121 -22.04 18.69 -3.20
N SER A 122 -22.48 19.19 -2.04
CA SER A 122 -21.66 20.12 -1.25
C SER A 122 -20.31 19.50 -0.87
N GLY A 123 -20.31 18.22 -0.48
CA GLY A 123 -19.08 17.46 -0.25
C GLY A 123 -18.20 17.31 -1.51
N ASP A 124 -18.79 17.14 -2.69
CA ASP A 124 -18.06 17.08 -3.96
C ASP A 124 -17.37 18.40 -4.28
N ILE A 125 -18.01 19.55 -4.02
CA ILE A 125 -17.38 20.87 -4.20
C ILE A 125 -16.19 21.01 -3.25
N VAL A 126 -16.33 20.60 -1.98
CA VAL A 126 -15.20 20.59 -1.02
C VAL A 126 -14.05 19.73 -1.53
N GLN A 127 -14.34 18.52 -2.03
CA GLN A 127 -13.33 17.62 -2.58
C GLN A 127 -12.69 18.19 -3.85
N ALA A 128 -13.46 18.86 -4.72
CA ALA A 128 -12.93 19.51 -5.90
C ALA A 128 -11.99 20.66 -5.54
N MET A 129 -12.35 21.49 -4.55
CA MET A 129 -11.46 22.54 -4.04
C MET A 129 -10.17 21.97 -3.44
N GLN A 130 -10.26 20.86 -2.69
CA GLN A 130 -9.07 20.17 -2.19
C GLN A 130 -8.20 19.61 -3.34
N ALA A 131 -8.82 18.99 -4.35
CA ALA A 131 -8.10 18.53 -5.54
C ALA A 131 -7.43 19.69 -6.30
N LEU A 132 -8.04 20.88 -6.29
CA LEU A 132 -7.46 22.09 -6.88
C LEU A 132 -6.19 22.53 -6.14
N LYS A 133 -6.20 22.53 -4.80
CA LYS A 133 -5.00 22.78 -3.98
C LYS A 133 -3.88 21.77 -4.27
N GLU A 134 -4.22 20.49 -4.45
CA GLU A 134 -3.23 19.45 -4.73
C GLU A 134 -2.63 19.53 -6.14
N VAL A 135 -3.48 19.77 -7.14
CA VAL A 135 -3.05 19.94 -8.53
C VAL A 135 -2.19 21.19 -8.67
N ASP A 136 -2.53 22.25 -7.94
CA ASP A 136 -1.82 23.53 -7.92
C ASP A 136 -1.58 24.08 -9.35
N PRO A 137 -2.65 24.32 -10.14
CA PRO A 137 -2.52 24.81 -11.50
C PRO A 137 -1.98 26.24 -11.55
N ALA A 138 -1.70 26.73 -12.76
CA ALA A 138 -1.39 28.13 -12.98
C ALA A 138 -2.54 29.02 -12.48
N LYS A 139 -2.21 30.00 -11.64
CA LYS A 139 -3.16 30.92 -11.00
C LYS A 139 -3.49 32.08 -11.94
N ASP A 140 -3.99 31.75 -13.14
CA ASP A 140 -4.35 32.72 -14.16
C ASP A 140 -5.73 33.36 -13.92
N ASP A 141 -6.08 34.37 -14.71
CA ASP A 141 -7.36 35.07 -14.63
C ASP A 141 -8.56 34.18 -14.99
N VAL A 142 -8.32 33.12 -15.79
CA VAL A 142 -9.38 32.16 -16.16
C VAL A 142 -9.80 31.36 -14.93
N LEU A 143 -8.83 30.80 -14.20
CA LEU A 143 -9.10 30.08 -12.95
C LEU A 143 -9.74 31.01 -11.92
N LYS A 144 -9.22 32.24 -11.78
CA LYS A 144 -9.78 33.26 -10.87
C LYS A 144 -11.25 33.52 -11.20
N GLY A 145 -11.55 33.81 -12.46
CA GLY A 145 -12.92 34.05 -12.93
C GLY A 145 -13.85 32.86 -12.71
N GLN A 146 -13.37 31.62 -12.89
CA GLN A 146 -14.16 30.42 -12.62
C GLN A 146 -14.49 30.25 -11.13
N LEU A 147 -13.55 30.51 -10.23
CA LEU A 147 -13.77 30.44 -8.78
C LEU A 147 -14.72 31.53 -8.30
N LEU A 148 -14.53 32.77 -8.76
CA LEU A 148 -15.42 33.89 -8.41
C LEU A 148 -16.84 33.65 -8.93
N LYS A 149 -16.98 33.09 -10.14
CA LYS A 149 -18.29 32.71 -10.69
C LYS A 149 -18.96 31.61 -9.87
N LEU A 150 -18.22 30.56 -9.50
CA LEU A 150 -18.74 29.49 -8.63
C LEU A 150 -19.23 30.04 -7.29
N HIS A 151 -18.47 30.96 -6.68
CA HIS A 151 -18.87 31.64 -5.45
C HIS A 151 -20.14 32.50 -5.64
N SER A 152 -20.26 33.26 -6.73
CA SER A 152 -21.49 34.02 -7.05
C SER A 152 -22.71 33.11 -7.14
N SER A 153 -22.60 31.99 -7.86
CA SER A 153 -23.68 31.01 -8.01
C SER A 153 -24.09 30.40 -6.66
N LEU A 154 -23.15 30.18 -5.74
CA LEU A 154 -23.44 29.71 -4.39
C LEU A 154 -24.25 30.73 -3.58
N LEU A 155 -23.93 32.02 -3.68
CA LEU A 155 -24.66 33.09 -3.02
C LEU A 155 -26.04 33.34 -3.63
N GLU A 156 -26.16 33.27 -4.95
CA GLU A 156 -27.45 33.33 -5.65
C GLU A 156 -28.36 32.17 -5.21
N CYS A 157 -27.81 30.97 -5.10
CA CYS A 157 -28.52 29.81 -4.57
C CYS A 157 -28.94 29.99 -3.10
N ARG A 158 -28.08 30.62 -2.27
CA ARG A 158 -28.43 30.97 -0.88
C ARG A 158 -29.64 31.90 -0.84
N HIS A 159 -29.60 33.00 -1.60
CA HIS A 159 -30.72 33.94 -1.68
C HIS A 159 -31.99 33.27 -2.22
N TYR A 160 -31.89 32.37 -3.21
CA TYR A 160 -33.01 31.58 -3.68
C TYR A 160 -33.64 30.75 -2.56
N CYS A 161 -32.83 30.11 -1.72
CA CYS A 161 -33.33 29.32 -0.57
C CYS A 161 -34.02 30.21 0.47
N GLU A 162 -33.42 31.36 0.80
CA GLU A 162 -33.93 32.31 1.80
C GLU A 162 -35.22 33.01 1.36
N ALA A 163 -35.33 33.34 0.07
CA ALA A 163 -36.49 34.03 -0.51
C ALA A 163 -37.62 33.09 -0.94
N HIS A 164 -37.48 31.77 -0.73
CA HIS A 164 -38.48 30.80 -1.15
C HIS A 164 -39.75 30.88 -0.29
N GLU A 165 -40.91 30.91 -0.95
CA GLU A 165 -42.23 30.94 -0.31
C GLU A 165 -43.01 29.63 -0.57
N PRO A 166 -43.86 29.15 0.38
CA PRO A 166 -44.27 29.80 1.63
C PRO A 166 -43.28 29.64 2.78
N THR A 167 -42.28 28.75 2.65
CA THR A 167 -41.26 28.48 3.66
C THR A 167 -39.88 28.46 3.03
N ALA A 168 -38.92 29.12 3.66
CA ALA A 168 -37.53 29.10 3.23
C ALA A 168 -36.99 27.66 3.13
N LEU A 169 -36.17 27.41 2.11
CA LEU A 169 -35.49 26.13 1.92
C LEU A 169 -34.22 26.08 2.78
N GLU A 170 -33.85 24.88 3.25
CA GLU A 170 -32.54 24.68 3.87
C GLU A 170 -31.44 24.84 2.82
N TYR A 171 -30.51 25.78 3.04
CA TYR A 171 -29.35 25.98 2.16
C TYR A 171 -28.24 24.95 2.44
N PRO A 172 -27.95 24.01 1.52
CA PRO A 172 -27.07 22.88 1.80
C PRO A 172 -25.58 23.20 1.60
N PHE A 173 -25.24 24.33 0.98
CA PHE A 173 -23.90 24.59 0.46
C PHE A 173 -23.00 25.47 1.33
N ARG A 174 -23.38 25.80 2.57
CA ARG A 174 -22.55 26.61 3.51
C ARG A 174 -21.12 26.10 3.61
N ARG A 175 -20.96 24.78 3.71
CA ARG A 175 -19.66 24.10 3.84
C ARG A 175 -18.77 24.32 2.61
N SER A 176 -19.34 24.08 1.43
CA SER A 176 -18.66 24.24 0.14
C SER A 176 -18.32 25.68 -0.18
N GLU A 177 -19.20 26.62 0.15
CA GLU A 177 -18.96 28.06 -0.04
C GLU A 177 -17.73 28.52 0.74
N ARG A 178 -17.64 28.15 2.03
CA ARG A 178 -16.48 28.43 2.87
C ARG A 178 -15.18 27.87 2.29
N GLN A 179 -15.21 26.64 1.74
CA GLN A 179 -14.03 26.05 1.12
C GLN A 179 -13.65 26.74 -0.21
N VAL A 180 -14.61 27.24 -0.99
CA VAL A 180 -14.34 28.04 -2.20
C VAL A 180 -13.67 29.36 -1.83
N VAL A 181 -14.19 30.07 -0.82
CA VAL A 181 -13.59 31.29 -0.27
C VAL A 181 -12.15 31.03 0.19
N ASP A 182 -11.93 29.94 0.93
CA ASP A 182 -10.59 29.57 1.40
C ASP A 182 -9.59 29.37 0.24
N VAL A 183 -10.00 28.69 -0.84
CA VAL A 183 -9.12 28.51 -2.01
C VAL A 183 -8.84 29.82 -2.72
N VAL A 184 -9.83 30.72 -2.83
CA VAL A 184 -9.61 32.05 -3.41
C VAL A 184 -8.58 32.82 -2.59
N ASP A 185 -8.67 32.80 -1.26
CA ASP A 185 -7.72 33.47 -0.37
C ASP A 185 -6.30 32.89 -0.48
N ILE A 186 -6.16 31.56 -0.62
CA ILE A 186 -4.86 30.90 -0.76
C ILE A 186 -4.23 31.21 -2.12
N PHE A 187 -5.01 31.17 -3.21
CA PHE A 187 -4.47 31.35 -4.56
C PHE A 187 -4.30 32.81 -4.94
N TYR A 188 -5.13 33.70 -4.40
CA TYR A 188 -5.19 35.12 -4.74
C TYR A 188 -5.23 35.98 -3.47
N PRO A 189 -4.16 35.97 -2.65
CA PRO A 189 -4.12 36.72 -1.40
C PRO A 189 -4.37 38.22 -1.64
N GLY A 190 -5.23 38.83 -0.81
CA GLY A 190 -5.62 40.24 -0.93
C GLY A 190 -6.82 40.50 -1.86
N HIS A 191 -7.30 39.49 -2.59
CA HIS A 191 -8.48 39.58 -3.45
C HIS A 191 -9.78 39.09 -2.80
N SER A 192 -9.80 38.93 -1.47
CA SER A 192 -11.02 38.59 -0.74
C SER A 192 -12.13 39.65 -0.90
N SER A 193 -11.76 40.88 -1.27
CA SER A 193 -12.70 41.96 -1.63
C SER A 193 -13.39 41.76 -2.99
N ASP A 194 -12.86 40.91 -3.86
CA ASP A 194 -13.49 40.54 -5.14
C ASP A 194 -14.64 39.54 -4.93
N LEU A 195 -14.73 38.92 -3.74
CA LEU A 195 -15.86 38.09 -3.35
C LEU A 195 -17.06 38.97 -3.04
N VAL A 196 -18.23 38.59 -3.54
CA VAL A 196 -19.48 39.26 -3.21
C VAL A 196 -19.71 39.17 -1.70
N PRO A 197 -19.91 40.30 -0.98
CA PRO A 197 -20.16 40.27 0.45
C PRO A 197 -21.45 39.49 0.72
N GLY A 198 -21.36 38.42 1.52
CA GLY A 198 -22.55 37.75 2.03
C GLY A 198 -23.34 38.72 2.92
N ARG A 199 -24.63 38.93 2.64
CA ARG A 199 -25.52 39.46 3.68
C ARG A 199 -25.64 38.38 4.75
N GLY A 200 -25.15 38.65 5.96
CA GLY A 200 -25.49 37.83 7.14
C GLY A 200 -24.39 37.04 7.85
N ASP A 201 -23.10 37.33 7.65
CA ASP A 201 -22.08 36.86 8.62
C ASP A 201 -21.87 37.87 9.78
N SER A 202 -22.63 38.97 9.78
CA SER A 202 -22.90 39.78 10.97
C SER A 202 -24.04 39.17 11.79
N GLU A 203 -23.94 37.88 12.13
CA GLU A 203 -24.58 37.36 13.32
C GLU A 203 -23.46 36.98 14.27
N VAL A 204 -23.26 37.85 15.27
CA VAL A 204 -22.65 37.49 16.54
C VAL A 204 -23.16 36.10 16.91
N PRO A 205 -22.30 35.10 17.18
CA PRO A 205 -22.79 33.76 17.42
C PRO A 205 -23.73 33.81 18.62
N ASP A 206 -24.92 33.23 18.46
CA ASP A 206 -25.61 32.65 19.59
C ASP A 206 -24.56 31.80 20.32
N PHE A 207 -24.17 32.26 21.50
CA PHE A 207 -23.22 31.53 22.32
C PHE A 207 -23.84 30.16 22.57
N LEU A 208 -23.17 29.11 22.09
CA LEU A 208 -23.59 27.76 22.42
C LEU A 208 -23.43 27.60 23.94
N ASP A 209 -24.55 27.47 24.65
CA ASP A 209 -24.56 27.12 26.07
C ASP A 209 -24.18 25.65 26.20
N ILE A 210 -22.92 25.40 26.59
CA ILE A 210 -22.31 24.08 26.60
C ILE A 210 -21.80 23.77 28.00
N SER A 211 -22.39 22.75 28.61
CA SER A 211 -21.85 22.10 29.82
C SER A 211 -20.81 21.06 29.42
N PHE A 212 -19.65 21.05 30.09
CA PHE A 212 -18.63 20.02 29.85
C PHE A 212 -18.91 18.74 30.63
N GLY A 213 -18.81 17.60 29.96
CA GLY A 213 -18.57 16.33 30.63
C GLY A 213 -17.17 16.28 31.25
N GLU A 214 -16.99 15.43 32.26
CA GLU A 214 -15.67 15.21 32.87
C GLU A 214 -14.72 14.46 31.93
N VAL A 215 -13.46 14.92 31.86
CA VAL A 215 -12.40 14.22 31.12
C VAL A 215 -11.78 13.17 32.05
N ALA A 216 -12.04 11.89 31.77
CA ALA A 216 -11.69 10.80 32.71
C ALA A 216 -10.19 10.44 32.75
N GLU A 217 -9.50 10.41 31.61
CA GLU A 217 -8.06 10.15 31.55
C GLU A 217 -7.35 11.22 30.70
N THR A 218 -6.29 11.80 31.26
CA THR A 218 -5.45 12.81 30.59
C THR A 218 -3.98 12.42 30.56
N PHE A 219 -3.21 13.02 29.66
CA PHE A 219 -1.75 12.94 29.63
C PHE A 219 -1.13 14.31 29.37
N VAL A 220 0.19 14.41 29.57
CA VAL A 220 0.96 15.63 29.31
C VAL A 220 1.55 15.58 27.90
N LEU A 221 1.22 16.56 27.07
CA LEU A 221 1.77 16.76 25.74
C LEU A 221 2.38 18.16 25.64
N GLY A 222 3.70 18.24 25.71
CA GLY A 222 4.39 19.54 25.81
C GLY A 222 3.89 20.32 27.04
N PRO A 223 3.35 21.54 26.88
CA PRO A 223 2.81 22.33 27.99
C PRO A 223 1.35 21.99 28.34
N PHE A 224 0.70 21.05 27.64
CA PHE A 224 -0.74 20.82 27.75
C PHE A 224 -1.08 19.54 28.53
N HIS A 225 -2.14 19.61 29.33
CA HIS A 225 -2.83 18.45 29.89
C HIS A 225 -4.08 18.19 29.04
N ILE A 226 -4.11 17.06 28.34
CA ILE A 226 -5.10 16.79 27.29
C ILE A 226 -5.72 15.40 27.42
N PRO A 227 -6.96 15.20 26.91
CA PRO A 227 -7.61 13.90 26.95
C PRO A 227 -6.83 12.84 26.18
N ARG A 228 -6.90 11.60 26.65
CA ARG A 228 -6.29 10.43 25.99
C ARG A 228 -7.04 9.94 24.74
N LEU A 229 -8.14 10.60 24.37
CA LEU A 229 -8.92 10.34 23.16
C LEU A 229 -9.05 11.61 22.32
N PHE A 230 -8.76 11.49 21.02
CA PHE A 230 -8.85 12.57 20.04
C PHE A 230 -9.94 12.26 19.02
N ASN A 231 -10.76 13.24 18.66
CA ASN A 231 -11.68 13.10 17.54
C ASN A 231 -10.94 13.31 16.22
N GLY A 232 -10.75 12.25 15.44
CA GLY A 232 -10.17 12.32 14.11
C GLY A 232 -11.21 12.69 13.05
N PHE A 233 -10.89 13.70 12.23
CA PHE A 233 -11.78 14.20 11.16
C PHE A 233 -11.31 13.86 9.75
N TRP A 234 -10.51 12.80 9.57
CA TRP A 234 -10.06 12.33 8.26
C TRP A 234 -11.22 12.07 7.28
N GLN A 235 -12.38 11.66 7.79
CA GLN A 235 -13.58 11.37 7.01
C GLN A 235 -14.17 12.60 6.30
N LEU A 236 -13.81 13.83 6.71
CA LEU A 236 -14.21 15.05 6.01
C LEU A 236 -13.50 15.27 4.67
N SER A 237 -12.45 14.49 4.37
CA SER A 237 -11.66 14.58 3.13
C SER A 237 -12.44 14.21 1.86
N SER A 238 -13.54 13.47 1.96
CA SER A 238 -14.38 13.14 0.80
C SER A 238 -15.81 12.76 1.20
N PRO A 239 -16.83 13.10 0.40
CA PRO A 239 -18.19 12.58 0.56
C PRO A 239 -18.29 11.05 0.47
N ALA A 240 -17.24 10.34 0.04
CA ALA A 240 -17.22 8.88 0.02
C ALA A 240 -17.28 8.23 1.43
N TRP A 241 -17.05 8.98 2.50
CA TRP A 241 -17.34 8.55 3.88
C TRP A 241 -18.74 8.96 4.37
N GLY A 242 -19.49 9.65 3.51
CA GLY A 242 -20.76 10.34 3.77
C GLY A 242 -20.54 11.85 3.92
N ALA A 243 -21.58 12.63 3.61
CA ALA A 243 -21.64 14.06 3.85
C ALA A 243 -22.76 14.42 4.85
N ALA A 244 -22.59 15.54 5.54
CA ALA A 244 -23.59 16.10 6.45
C ALA A 244 -23.62 17.63 6.28
N SER A 245 -24.77 18.25 6.58
CA SER A 245 -24.91 19.71 6.55
C SER A 245 -24.08 20.37 7.65
N SER A 246 -23.82 21.68 7.50
CA SER A 246 -23.08 22.46 8.49
C SER A 246 -23.75 22.41 9.87
N ASN A 247 -25.08 22.45 9.92
CA ASN A 247 -25.85 22.40 11.16
C ASN A 247 -25.69 21.03 11.87
N SER A 248 -25.74 19.94 11.12
CA SER A 248 -25.52 18.60 11.66
C SER A 248 -24.09 18.40 12.17
N GLN A 249 -23.10 19.03 11.51
CA GLN A 249 -21.71 19.01 11.99
C GLN A 249 -21.55 19.80 13.29
N ASP A 250 -22.16 20.98 13.40
CA ASP A 250 -22.15 21.79 14.62
C ASP A 250 -22.84 21.08 15.80
N ALA A 251 -23.98 20.45 15.55
CA ALA A 251 -24.69 19.65 16.54
C ALA A 251 -23.83 18.47 17.03
N ALA A 252 -23.15 17.79 16.10
CA ALA A 252 -22.24 16.71 16.43
C ALA A 252 -21.03 17.19 17.26
N LEU A 253 -20.41 18.32 16.89
CA LEU A 253 -19.31 18.92 17.67
C LEU A 253 -19.77 19.33 19.08
N THR A 254 -20.97 19.90 19.19
CA THR A 254 -21.58 20.25 20.48
C THR A 254 -21.76 19.01 21.36
N GLN A 255 -22.29 17.92 20.79
CA GLN A 255 -22.44 16.64 21.49
C GLN A 255 -21.09 16.08 21.95
N LEU A 256 -20.05 16.13 21.13
CA LEU A 256 -18.71 15.65 21.51
C LEU A 256 -18.16 16.42 22.72
N LEU A 257 -18.34 17.75 22.76
CA LEU A 257 -17.95 18.57 23.90
C LEU A 257 -18.76 18.25 25.16
N HIS A 258 -20.08 18.05 25.04
CA HIS A 258 -20.93 17.60 26.15
C HIS A 258 -20.46 16.27 26.73
N SER A 259 -20.01 15.35 25.88
CA SER A 259 -19.51 14.04 26.29
C SER A 259 -18.06 14.09 26.83
N GLY A 260 -17.38 15.24 26.81
CA GLY A 260 -16.00 15.40 27.31
C GLY A 260 -14.88 15.10 26.30
N LEU A 261 -15.21 14.93 25.01
CA LEU A 261 -14.25 14.72 23.94
C LEU A 261 -13.78 16.06 23.37
N THR A 262 -12.81 16.70 24.03
CA THR A 262 -12.41 18.09 23.75
C THR A 262 -11.23 18.28 22.80
N ALA A 263 -10.56 17.21 22.38
CA ALA A 263 -9.44 17.26 21.45
C ALA A 263 -9.85 16.82 20.03
N ALA A 264 -9.37 17.53 19.01
CA ALA A 264 -9.61 17.23 17.60
C ALA A 264 -8.29 17.04 16.84
N ASP A 265 -8.28 16.08 15.91
CA ASP A 265 -7.18 15.82 14.97
C ASP A 265 -7.64 16.02 13.52
N MET A 266 -6.90 16.85 12.80
CA MET A 266 -7.19 17.30 11.43
C MET A 266 -5.94 17.25 10.55
N ALA A 267 -6.06 17.68 9.29
CA ALA A 267 -4.93 17.90 8.39
C ALA A 267 -5.30 18.94 7.32
N ASP A 268 -4.27 19.58 6.76
CA ASP A 268 -4.37 20.47 5.60
C ASP A 268 -5.08 19.88 4.37
N HIS A 269 -5.01 18.56 4.20
CA HIS A 269 -5.64 17.82 3.10
C HIS A 269 -6.95 17.12 3.47
N TYR A 270 -7.47 17.30 4.69
CA TYR A 270 -8.78 16.77 5.10
C TYR A 270 -9.94 17.66 4.62
N GLY A 271 -9.87 18.09 3.35
CA GLY A 271 -10.84 19.02 2.77
C GLY A 271 -10.93 20.32 3.57
N ASP A 272 -12.07 20.53 4.21
CA ASP A 272 -12.40 21.72 4.99
C ASP A 272 -12.41 21.47 6.52
N ALA A 273 -11.85 20.36 7.01
CA ALA A 273 -11.92 19.99 8.42
C ALA A 273 -11.46 21.10 9.38
N GLU A 274 -10.36 21.79 9.05
CA GLU A 274 -9.85 22.93 9.82
C GLU A 274 -10.83 24.12 9.82
N LEU A 275 -11.50 24.37 8.69
CA LEU A 275 -12.50 25.42 8.58
C LEU A 275 -13.76 25.09 9.38
N VAL A 276 -14.24 23.84 9.33
CA VAL A 276 -15.38 23.34 10.13
C VAL A 276 -15.09 23.54 11.61
N TYR A 277 -14.00 22.96 12.09
CA TYR A 277 -13.67 22.98 13.51
C TYR A 277 -13.29 24.39 13.99
N GLY A 278 -12.57 25.15 13.16
CA GLY A 278 -12.20 26.54 13.43
C GLY A 278 -13.41 27.43 13.64
N GLN A 279 -14.37 27.41 12.71
CA GLN A 279 -15.61 28.20 12.83
C GLN A 279 -16.43 27.81 14.06
N PHE A 280 -16.54 26.51 14.35
CA PHE A 280 -17.20 26.03 15.56
C PHE A 280 -16.49 26.53 16.83
N ARG A 281 -15.18 26.26 16.95
CA ARG A 281 -14.34 26.64 18.10
C ARG A 281 -14.38 28.14 18.39
N ASN A 282 -14.42 28.97 17.35
CA ASN A 282 -14.40 30.42 17.50
C ASN A 282 -15.74 31.03 17.92
N ARG A 283 -16.84 30.28 17.81
CA ARG A 283 -18.15 30.66 18.35
C ARG A 283 -18.36 30.20 19.81
N LEU A 284 -17.44 29.42 20.35
CA LEU A 284 -17.51 28.97 21.74
C LEU A 284 -17.25 30.14 22.71
N PRO A 285 -17.97 30.20 23.86
CA PRO A 285 -17.64 31.13 24.93
C PRO A 285 -16.18 31.00 25.37
N GLN A 286 -15.54 32.10 25.80
CA GLN A 286 -14.10 32.10 26.17
C GLN A 286 -13.76 31.06 27.26
N GLN A 287 -14.69 30.79 28.17
CA GLN A 287 -14.58 29.78 29.23
C GLN A 287 -14.60 28.32 28.72
N VAL A 288 -15.06 28.10 27.49
CA VAL A 288 -15.12 26.80 26.81
C VAL A 288 -13.95 26.69 25.82
N LYS A 289 -13.68 27.77 25.09
CA LYS A 289 -12.66 27.84 24.04
C LYS A 289 -11.26 27.46 24.52
N HIS A 290 -10.89 27.77 25.76
CA HIS A 290 -9.57 27.41 26.30
C HIS A 290 -9.43 25.93 26.69
N LYS A 291 -10.53 25.17 26.73
CA LYS A 291 -10.54 23.74 27.11
C LYS A 291 -10.53 22.81 25.90
N VAL A 292 -10.68 23.34 24.69
CA VAL A 292 -10.64 22.56 23.45
C VAL A 292 -9.24 22.60 22.84
N PHE A 293 -8.85 21.52 22.19
CA PHE A 293 -7.49 21.33 21.68
C PHE A 293 -7.51 21.03 20.18
N ALA A 294 -6.83 21.85 19.37
CA ALA A 294 -6.70 21.65 17.94
C ALA A 294 -5.33 21.07 17.56
N ALA A 295 -5.32 19.80 17.17
CA ALA A 295 -4.21 19.21 16.43
C ALA A 295 -4.51 19.24 14.93
N THR A 296 -3.54 19.71 14.14
CA THR A 296 -3.61 19.61 12.66
C THR A 296 -2.26 19.18 12.10
N LYS A 297 -2.23 18.96 10.79
CA LYS A 297 -1.04 18.48 10.07
C LYS A 297 -0.65 19.43 8.97
N TRP A 298 0.67 19.51 8.76
CA TRP A 298 1.22 19.94 7.49
C TRP A 298 1.82 18.74 6.76
N CYS A 299 1.22 18.37 5.64
CA CYS A 299 1.59 17.21 4.87
C CYS A 299 2.27 17.61 3.56
N VAL A 300 3.55 17.30 3.45
CA VAL A 300 4.30 17.41 2.20
C VAL A 300 4.25 16.06 1.50
N PHE A 301 3.68 16.04 0.29
CA PHE A 301 3.48 14.82 -0.52
C PHE A 301 4.32 14.78 -1.80
N LYS A 302 5.06 15.84 -2.10
CA LYS A 302 5.88 15.99 -3.30
C LYS A 302 7.16 16.77 -2.97
N PRO A 303 8.22 16.62 -3.79
CA PRO A 303 9.40 17.47 -3.68
C PRO A 303 9.03 18.96 -3.66
N ILE A 304 9.60 19.71 -2.71
CA ILE A 304 9.24 21.11 -2.47
C ILE A 304 9.68 22.05 -3.60
N GLY A 305 10.65 21.65 -4.42
CA GLY A 305 11.11 22.41 -5.60
C GLY A 305 11.69 23.80 -5.29
N CYS A 306 11.84 24.15 -4.02
CA CYS A 306 12.32 25.44 -3.55
C CYS A 306 13.24 25.26 -2.33
N LYS A 307 13.99 26.30 -1.98
CA LYS A 307 14.83 26.30 -0.78
C LYS A 307 13.94 26.52 0.45
N VAL A 308 14.22 25.80 1.53
CA VAL A 308 13.55 26.01 2.82
C VAL A 308 13.97 27.37 3.42
N THR A 309 13.02 28.29 3.57
CA THR A 309 13.20 29.60 4.23
C THR A 309 12.29 29.76 5.45
N ASP A 310 12.56 30.74 6.31
CA ASP A 310 11.70 31.03 7.48
C ASP A 310 10.32 31.48 7.05
N GLU A 311 10.25 32.33 6.02
CA GLU A 311 9.00 32.83 5.45
C GLU A 311 8.17 31.68 4.89
N TRP A 312 8.78 30.74 4.17
CA TRP A 312 8.03 29.61 3.59
C TRP A 312 7.41 28.71 4.67
N VAL A 313 8.16 28.40 5.73
CA VAL A 313 7.64 27.61 6.86
C VAL A 313 6.60 28.39 7.66
N LEU A 314 6.81 29.70 7.85
CA LEU A 314 5.86 30.57 8.55
C LEU A 314 4.54 30.72 7.78
N GLU A 315 4.57 30.93 6.46
CA GLU A 315 3.36 31.03 5.64
C GLU A 315 2.55 29.74 5.69
N ALA A 316 3.24 28.60 5.72
CA ALA A 316 2.61 27.31 5.96
C ALA A 316 1.85 27.37 7.31
N VAL A 317 2.52 27.69 8.42
CA VAL A 317 1.86 27.78 9.75
C VAL A 317 0.68 28.77 9.75
N LYS A 318 0.84 29.94 9.13
CA LYS A 318 -0.21 30.95 9.00
C LYS A 318 -1.43 30.46 8.24
N GLU A 319 -1.27 29.66 7.18
CA GLU A 319 -2.40 29.07 6.46
C GLU A 319 -3.30 28.26 7.42
N ARG A 320 -2.69 27.41 8.25
CA ARG A 320 -3.43 26.59 9.23
C ARG A 320 -4.07 27.44 10.32
N CYS A 321 -3.36 28.46 10.81
CA CYS A 321 -3.91 29.40 11.79
C CYS A 321 -5.11 30.17 11.24
N ARG A 322 -5.02 30.64 10.00
CA ARG A 322 -6.12 31.32 9.29
C ARG A 322 -7.32 30.40 9.16
N ARG A 323 -7.12 29.16 8.69
CA ARG A 323 -8.19 28.16 8.51
C ARG A 323 -8.89 27.81 9.83
N LEU A 324 -8.12 27.69 10.91
CA LEU A 324 -8.66 27.46 12.25
C LEU A 324 -9.20 28.73 12.94
N GLY A 325 -9.04 29.92 12.32
CA GLY A 325 -9.38 31.22 12.90
C GLY A 325 -8.70 31.49 14.25
N GLY A 326 -7.48 30.98 14.45
CA GLY A 326 -6.77 31.07 15.72
C GLY A 326 -5.57 30.13 15.79
N ARG A 327 -4.97 30.03 16.98
CA ARG A 327 -3.77 29.25 17.23
C ARG A 327 -3.95 27.76 16.93
N VAL A 328 -2.86 27.13 16.46
CA VAL A 328 -2.66 25.68 16.37
C VAL A 328 -1.99 25.20 17.66
N GLU A 329 -2.66 24.38 18.47
CA GLU A 329 -2.05 23.83 19.68
C GLU A 329 -0.96 22.80 19.36
N LEU A 330 -1.23 21.88 18.42
CA LEU A 330 -0.27 20.89 17.93
C LEU A 330 -0.24 20.90 16.39
N LEU A 331 0.91 21.24 15.82
CA LEU A 331 1.17 21.08 14.39
C LEU A 331 2.02 19.83 14.16
N GLN A 332 1.47 18.83 13.51
CA GLN A 332 2.16 17.58 13.21
C GLN A 332 2.69 17.60 11.78
N PHE A 333 3.95 17.22 11.59
CA PHE A 333 4.62 17.30 10.29
C PHE A 333 4.73 15.94 9.62
N HIS A 334 4.28 15.85 8.36
CA HIS A 334 4.41 14.66 7.52
C HIS A 334 5.28 14.97 6.31
N TRP A 335 6.17 14.03 5.95
CA TRP A 335 7.13 14.18 4.87
C TRP A 335 6.99 13.07 3.82
N TYR A 336 7.36 13.35 2.57
CA TYR A 336 7.10 12.47 1.43
C TYR A 336 8.19 11.42 1.18
N ASP A 337 9.45 11.74 1.50
CA ASP A 337 10.62 10.91 1.19
C ASP A 337 11.76 11.21 2.16
N TYR A 338 12.16 10.23 2.97
CA TYR A 338 13.19 10.44 3.98
C TYR A 338 14.62 10.55 3.43
N ASP A 339 14.86 10.21 2.16
CA ASP A 339 16.14 10.50 1.50
C ASP A 339 16.29 11.99 1.20
N ALA A 340 15.17 12.71 1.06
CA ALA A 340 15.13 14.16 0.93
C ALA A 340 15.24 14.83 2.31
N LYS A 341 16.47 15.11 2.75
CA LYS A 341 16.81 15.61 4.10
C LYS A 341 16.35 17.04 4.41
N GLU A 342 15.71 17.74 3.49
CA GLU A 342 15.15 19.09 3.70
C GLU A 342 14.15 19.13 4.87
N TYR A 343 13.54 17.99 5.20
CA TYR A 343 12.62 17.87 6.35
C TYR A 343 13.28 18.28 7.68
N LEU A 344 14.59 18.09 7.84
CA LEU A 344 15.34 18.47 9.04
C LEU A 344 15.39 19.99 9.22
N ASP A 345 15.61 20.72 8.12
CA ASP A 345 15.62 22.19 8.13
C ASP A 345 14.21 22.76 8.35
N VAL A 346 13.18 22.09 7.82
CA VAL A 346 11.78 22.44 8.10
C VAL A 346 11.47 22.27 9.58
N LEU A 347 11.83 21.14 10.18
CA LEU A 347 11.61 20.88 11.61
C LEU A 347 12.34 21.89 12.50
N LEU A 348 13.58 22.25 12.16
CA LEU A 348 14.34 23.27 12.89
C LEU A 348 13.59 24.60 12.93
N LYS A 349 13.04 25.02 11.78
CA LYS A 349 12.26 26.26 11.68
C LYS A 349 10.92 26.15 12.40
N LEU A 350 10.19 25.05 12.24
CA LEU A 350 8.93 24.80 12.93
C LEU A 350 9.08 24.87 14.45
N VAL A 351 10.14 24.26 15.00
CA VAL A 351 10.43 24.33 16.44
C VAL A 351 10.75 25.76 16.86
N ALA A 352 11.51 26.52 16.06
CA ALA A 352 11.78 27.94 16.36
C ALA A 352 10.49 28.79 16.39
N LEU A 353 9.54 28.52 15.49
CA LEU A 353 8.25 29.23 15.45
C LEU A 353 7.42 29.07 16.73
N THR A 354 7.56 27.98 17.48
CA THR A 354 6.88 27.83 18.78
C THR A 354 7.33 28.86 19.82
N LYS A 355 8.52 29.45 19.64
CA LYS A 355 9.08 30.48 20.53
C LYS A 355 8.89 31.89 19.96
N THR A 356 9.05 32.06 18.65
CA THR A 356 8.97 33.38 18.00
C THR A 356 7.53 33.78 17.65
N HIS A 357 6.64 32.81 17.46
CA HIS A 357 5.23 33.00 17.13
C HIS A 357 4.30 32.09 17.98
N PRO A 358 4.36 32.15 19.33
CA PRO A 358 3.52 31.33 20.21
C PRO A 358 2.01 31.61 20.05
N GLU A 359 1.64 32.75 19.48
CA GLU A 359 0.28 33.10 19.08
C GLU A 359 -0.24 32.27 17.89
N LEU A 360 0.66 31.74 17.06
CA LEU A 360 0.32 30.94 15.88
C LEU A 360 0.38 29.44 16.19
N VAL A 361 1.48 28.96 16.78
CA VAL A 361 1.68 27.52 17.04
C VAL A 361 2.32 27.27 18.39
N SER A 362 1.76 26.33 19.17
CA SER A 362 2.27 26.03 20.51
C SER A 362 3.27 24.87 20.55
N THR A 363 3.02 23.79 19.81
CA THR A 363 3.87 22.59 19.84
C THR A 363 3.98 21.92 18.47
N ILE A 364 5.09 21.21 18.26
CA ILE A 364 5.37 20.46 17.02
C ILE A 364 5.39 18.96 17.29
N GLY A 365 4.66 18.21 16.46
CA GLY A 365 4.70 16.75 16.41
C GLY A 365 5.18 16.24 15.04
N LEU A 366 5.41 14.95 14.95
CA LEU A 366 5.67 14.22 13.70
C LEU A 366 4.44 13.41 13.31
N CYS A 367 4.33 13.04 12.03
CA CYS A 367 3.29 12.17 11.52
C CYS A 367 3.87 11.16 10.53
N ASN A 368 3.72 9.87 10.83
CA ASN A 368 4.23 8.72 10.06
C ASN A 368 5.76 8.62 9.96
N PHE A 369 6.51 9.27 10.86
CA PHE A 369 7.97 9.09 10.95
C PHE A 369 8.31 7.73 11.55
N ASP A 370 9.16 6.97 10.87
CA ASP A 370 9.72 5.74 11.44
C ASP A 370 10.76 6.04 12.53
N SER A 371 11.11 5.02 13.32
CA SER A 371 11.99 5.18 14.47
C SER A 371 13.36 5.78 14.13
N SER A 372 13.93 5.40 12.98
CA SER A 372 15.25 5.88 12.56
C SER A 372 15.22 7.37 12.22
N HIS A 373 14.17 7.82 11.53
CA HIS A 373 14.01 9.22 11.14
C HIS A 373 13.52 10.11 12.29
N VAL A 374 12.76 9.56 13.25
CA VAL A 374 12.51 10.27 14.53
C VAL A 374 13.83 10.52 15.25
N GLN A 375 14.70 9.51 15.37
CA GLN A 375 16.00 9.66 16.02
C GLN A 375 16.87 10.69 15.30
N GLU A 376 16.98 10.60 13.98
CA GLU A 376 17.73 11.56 13.14
C GLU A 376 17.25 13.00 13.37
N ALA A 377 15.93 13.23 13.33
CA ALA A 377 15.34 14.55 13.60
C ALA A 377 15.70 15.07 15.00
N CYS A 378 15.62 14.21 16.01
CA CYS A 378 15.91 14.58 17.39
C CYS A 378 17.38 14.94 17.61
N GLU A 379 18.29 14.12 17.08
CA GLU A 379 19.73 14.36 17.13
C GLU A 379 20.12 15.65 16.40
N TYR A 380 19.53 15.87 15.22
CA TYR A 380 19.73 17.10 14.46
C TYR A 380 19.30 18.32 15.28
N LEU A 381 18.08 18.35 15.81
CA LEU A 381 17.57 19.48 16.59
C LEU A 381 18.39 19.74 17.85
N LEU A 382 18.74 18.68 18.60
CA LEU A 382 19.63 18.79 19.77
C LEU A 382 20.98 19.42 19.40
N SER A 383 21.61 18.99 18.31
CA SER A 383 22.91 19.50 17.87
C SER A 383 22.86 20.98 17.45
N ARG A 384 21.71 21.46 16.93
CA ARG A 384 21.57 22.80 16.37
C ARG A 384 21.09 23.84 17.39
N ILE A 385 20.19 23.47 18.29
CA ILE A 385 19.51 24.41 19.19
C ILE A 385 19.52 23.97 20.67
N GLY A 386 20.23 22.88 21.01
CA GLY A 386 20.37 22.40 22.39
C GLY A 386 19.10 21.80 23.00
N ALA A 387 18.03 21.64 22.20
CA ALA A 387 16.76 21.07 22.60
C ALA A 387 16.10 20.38 21.41
N VAL A 388 15.23 19.40 21.67
CA VAL A 388 14.50 18.72 20.59
C VAL A 388 13.33 19.56 20.11
N GLY A 389 12.43 19.98 21.01
CA GLY A 389 11.24 20.76 20.64
C GLY A 389 10.12 19.99 19.92
N ILE A 390 10.28 18.70 19.63
CA ILE A 390 9.24 17.79 19.14
C ILE A 390 8.59 17.06 20.33
N VAL A 391 7.25 17.05 20.41
CA VAL A 391 6.50 16.53 21.58
C VAL A 391 5.76 15.21 21.33
N SER A 392 5.52 14.83 20.07
CA SER A 392 4.78 13.61 19.70
C SER A 392 5.15 13.08 18.32
N ASN A 393 4.75 11.85 18.03
CA ASN A 393 4.67 11.29 16.69
C ASN A 393 3.32 10.56 16.53
N GLN A 394 2.47 11.00 15.60
CA GLN A 394 1.27 10.28 15.18
C GLN A 394 1.66 9.23 14.15
N ILE A 395 1.56 7.95 14.48
CA ILE A 395 2.04 6.87 13.62
C ILE A 395 0.97 5.87 13.30
N GLN A 396 0.99 5.38 12.06
CA GLN A 396 0.40 4.11 11.69
C GLN A 396 1.41 2.97 11.93
N VAL A 397 1.40 2.36 13.13
CA VAL A 397 2.35 1.27 13.48
C VAL A 397 2.02 -0.02 12.72
N ARG A 398 2.94 -0.41 11.84
CA ARG A 398 3.08 -1.76 11.28
C ARG A 398 3.90 -2.61 12.27
N ALA A 399 3.47 -3.84 12.56
CA ALA A 399 4.35 -4.80 13.21
C ALA A 399 5.46 -5.17 12.23
N GLN A 400 6.69 -4.69 12.45
CA GLN A 400 7.85 -5.08 11.63
C GLN A 400 8.43 -6.43 12.03
N ASN A 401 7.97 -7.01 13.15
CA ASN A 401 8.40 -8.32 13.62
C ASN A 401 7.18 -9.22 13.82
N SER A 402 7.40 -10.53 13.67
CA SER A 402 6.48 -11.68 13.61
C SER A 402 5.50 -11.90 14.77
N THR A 403 5.13 -10.87 15.54
CA THR A 403 4.21 -10.98 16.69
C THR A 403 2.75 -10.67 16.38
N GLY A 404 2.35 -10.52 15.11
CA GLY A 404 0.95 -10.71 14.69
C GLY A 404 -0.07 -9.76 15.30
N ALA A 405 0.03 -8.45 15.05
CA ALA A 405 -1.05 -7.51 15.40
C ALA A 405 -1.39 -6.52 14.26
N LEU A 406 -2.69 -6.30 14.09
CA LEU A 406 -3.36 -5.56 13.00
C LEU A 406 -3.46 -4.06 13.24
N VAL A 407 -3.25 -3.22 12.19
CA VAL A 407 -2.84 -1.77 11.96
C VAL A 407 -3.90 -0.58 12.04
N ASN A 408 -3.60 0.63 12.63
CA ASN A 408 -4.38 1.93 12.89
C ASN A 408 -3.37 3.06 13.24
N GLU A 409 -3.81 4.24 13.70
CA GLU A 409 -3.07 5.46 14.02
C GLU A 409 -3.16 5.86 15.52
N ALA A 410 -2.03 6.13 16.18
CA ALA A 410 -1.96 6.54 17.60
C ALA A 410 -0.98 7.71 17.75
N ILE A 411 -1.26 8.58 18.72
CA ILE A 411 -0.32 9.62 19.15
C ILE A 411 0.60 8.97 20.18
N VAL A 412 1.78 8.58 19.71
CA VAL A 412 2.83 8.06 20.57
C VAL A 412 3.57 9.24 21.20
N LEU A 413 3.65 9.20 22.52
CA LEU A 413 4.38 10.15 23.32
C LEU A 413 5.86 9.82 23.34
N ARG A 414 6.63 10.90 23.37
CA ARG A 414 7.98 10.86 23.89
C ARG A 414 7.95 11.22 25.38
N HIS A 415 8.00 10.23 26.26
CA HIS A 415 8.18 10.50 27.70
C HIS A 415 9.68 10.65 28.05
N ARG A 416 9.98 11.78 28.74
CA ARG A 416 11.21 12.21 29.44
C ARG A 416 12.45 12.57 28.61
N PHE A 417 12.70 13.87 28.43
CA PHE A 417 14.04 14.42 28.20
C PHE A 417 14.25 15.61 29.13
N THR A 418 14.83 15.37 30.30
CA THR A 418 15.43 16.41 31.15
C THR A 418 16.84 16.70 30.66
N ALA A 419 17.26 17.97 30.74
CA ALA A 419 18.49 18.54 30.18
C ALA A 419 19.80 18.08 30.87
N ALA A 420 19.87 16.87 31.42
CA ALA A 420 21.07 16.35 32.05
C ALA A 420 21.87 15.51 31.03
N PRO A 421 23.14 15.85 30.73
CA PRO A 421 23.99 15.12 29.76
C PRO A 421 24.22 13.64 30.07
N ALA A 422 23.86 13.16 31.26
CA ALA A 422 24.04 11.78 31.72
C ALA A 422 22.78 10.90 31.58
N ASP A 423 21.62 11.48 31.23
CA ASP A 423 20.36 10.75 30.97
C ASP A 423 20.02 10.74 29.46
N VAL A 424 21.02 10.99 28.62
CA VAL A 424 20.89 11.19 27.17
C VAL A 424 21.16 9.86 26.46
N PHE A 425 20.12 9.36 25.80
CA PHE A 425 20.02 8.11 25.05
C PHE A 425 19.88 6.83 25.88
N ASP A 426 18.64 6.54 26.28
CA ASP A 426 18.15 5.16 26.19
C ASP A 426 17.16 5.05 25.02
N ILE A 427 17.69 5.27 23.81
CA ILE A 427 16.96 5.03 22.54
C ILE A 427 17.04 3.53 22.16
N GLY A 428 17.92 2.77 22.82
CA GLY A 428 18.23 1.38 22.45
C GLY A 428 17.28 0.32 23.02
N GLN A 429 16.52 0.59 24.10
CA GLN A 429 15.65 -0.41 24.71
C GLN A 429 14.14 -0.14 24.62
N VAL A 430 13.72 1.04 24.15
CA VAL A 430 12.30 1.45 24.23
C VAL A 430 11.49 1.05 22.99
N TRP A 431 12.11 0.54 21.92
CA TRP A 431 11.38 0.11 20.73
C TRP A 431 12.02 -1.09 20.05
N PRO A 432 11.70 -2.31 20.52
CA PRO A 432 11.24 -3.35 19.58
C PRO A 432 10.21 -4.33 20.21
N GLU A 433 9.45 -5.04 19.36
CA GLU A 433 8.79 -6.35 19.59
C GLU A 433 7.30 -6.51 19.97
N ALA A 434 6.54 -5.54 20.49
CA ALA A 434 5.15 -5.84 20.92
C ALA A 434 4.08 -4.92 20.30
N THR A 435 3.52 -5.39 19.17
CA THR A 435 2.09 -5.39 18.76
C THR A 435 1.26 -4.09 18.90
N HIS A 436 0.38 -3.77 17.95
CA HIS A 436 -0.67 -2.75 18.11
C HIS A 436 -1.95 -3.20 17.40
N ILE A 437 -3.11 -3.03 18.05
CA ILE A 437 -4.44 -3.41 17.56
C ILE A 437 -5.30 -2.17 17.36
N TRP A 438 -6.11 -2.19 16.33
CA TRP A 438 -6.35 -0.98 15.60
C TRP A 438 -7.69 -1.08 14.85
N LEU A 439 -8.54 -0.04 14.80
CA LEU A 439 -9.93 -0.24 14.31
C LEU A 439 -10.07 -0.71 12.85
N CYS A 440 -9.01 -0.64 12.03
CA CYS A 440 -8.99 -1.10 10.64
C CYS A 440 -10.17 -0.57 9.80
N GLY A 441 -10.41 0.75 9.78
CA GLY A 441 -11.58 1.30 9.08
C GLY A 441 -12.93 0.89 9.71
N GLY A 442 -12.88 0.48 10.98
CA GLY A 442 -13.98 -0.08 11.75
C GLY A 442 -14.23 -1.56 11.49
N PHE A 443 -13.27 -2.32 10.94
CA PHE A 443 -13.36 -3.79 10.86
C PHE A 443 -13.28 -4.46 12.23
N LEU A 444 -12.58 -3.87 13.21
CA LEU A 444 -12.64 -4.33 14.61
C LEU A 444 -13.92 -3.83 15.29
N SER A 445 -15.06 -4.40 14.90
CA SER A 445 -16.33 -4.19 15.58
C SER A 445 -17.23 -5.42 15.41
N SER A 446 -18.20 -5.57 16.32
CA SER A 446 -19.15 -6.68 16.33
C SER A 446 -19.90 -6.84 15.00
N ARG A 447 -20.10 -5.76 14.23
CA ARG A 447 -20.72 -5.80 12.89
C ARG A 447 -19.96 -6.64 11.85
N TRP A 448 -18.69 -6.98 12.13
CA TRP A 448 -17.83 -7.79 11.25
C TRP A 448 -17.53 -9.18 11.82
N LEU A 449 -17.96 -9.47 13.05
CA LEU A 449 -17.85 -10.79 13.64
C LEU A 449 -18.81 -11.77 12.94
N ASN A 450 -18.33 -12.98 12.67
CA ASN A 450 -19.00 -14.04 11.93
C ASN A 450 -19.49 -13.61 10.53
N GLN A 451 -18.83 -12.63 9.92
CA GLN A 451 -19.13 -12.19 8.56
C GLN A 451 -18.21 -12.87 7.55
N ARG A 452 -18.72 -13.09 6.33
CA ARG A 452 -17.88 -13.49 5.19
C ARG A 452 -17.02 -12.30 4.71
N LEU A 453 -15.90 -12.61 4.05
CA LEU A 453 -15.04 -11.61 3.40
C LEU A 453 -15.89 -10.69 2.50
N PRO A 454 -15.90 -9.36 2.74
CA PRO A 454 -16.68 -8.45 1.92
C PRO A 454 -16.06 -8.23 0.53
N THR A 455 -16.90 -8.11 -0.49
CA THR A 455 -16.48 -7.65 -1.82
C THR A 455 -16.27 -6.13 -1.82
N MET A 456 -15.08 -5.66 -2.19
CA MET A 456 -14.65 -4.25 -2.04
C MET A 456 -15.59 -3.20 -2.66
N TYR A 457 -16.19 -3.52 -3.81
CA TYR A 457 -17.03 -2.63 -4.59
C TYR A 457 -18.46 -3.19 -4.76
N SER A 458 -18.94 -3.94 -3.77
CA SER A 458 -20.34 -4.43 -3.76
C SER A 458 -21.34 -3.28 -3.79
N ALA A 459 -22.38 -3.40 -4.62
CA ALA A 459 -23.50 -2.47 -4.67
C ALA A 459 -24.40 -2.55 -3.41
N SER A 460 -24.52 -3.74 -2.80
CA SER A 460 -25.43 -3.98 -1.67
C SER A 460 -24.82 -3.65 -0.31
N ARG A 461 -23.49 -3.77 -0.17
CA ARG A 461 -22.75 -3.42 1.06
C ARG A 461 -21.54 -2.57 0.69
N GLN A 462 -21.79 -1.28 0.48
CA GLN A 462 -20.75 -0.34 0.09
C GLN A 462 -19.76 -0.12 1.24
N LEU A 463 -18.48 -0.43 0.98
CA LEU A 463 -17.40 -0.11 1.89
C LEU A 463 -17.03 1.38 1.78
N THR A 464 -16.62 1.97 2.89
CA THR A 464 -15.95 3.28 2.89
C THR A 464 -14.55 3.19 2.27
N PRO A 465 -13.92 4.30 1.84
CA PRO A 465 -12.55 4.27 1.35
C PRO A 465 -11.56 3.73 2.38
N SER A 466 -11.71 4.06 3.67
CA SER A 466 -10.88 3.48 4.73
C SER A 466 -11.04 1.97 4.80
N GLN A 467 -12.27 1.44 4.77
CA GLN A 467 -12.48 -0.01 4.75
C GLN A 467 -11.81 -0.67 3.53
N ARG A 468 -11.89 -0.07 2.33
CA ARG A 468 -11.15 -0.60 1.17
C ARG A 468 -9.63 -0.51 1.31
N LYS A 469 -9.09 0.44 2.07
CA LYS A 469 -7.65 0.52 2.42
C LYS A 469 -7.29 -0.62 3.38
N TYR A 470 -8.00 -0.71 4.50
CA TYR A 470 -7.68 -1.67 5.55
C TYR A 470 -8.02 -3.11 5.20
N LEU A 471 -8.95 -3.37 4.28
CA LEU A 471 -9.18 -4.74 3.82
C LEU A 471 -7.94 -5.30 3.12
N GLY A 472 -7.26 -4.50 2.30
CA GLY A 472 -5.97 -4.88 1.72
C GLY A 472 -4.92 -5.14 2.79
N MET A 473 -4.80 -4.25 3.78
CA MET A 473 -3.87 -4.44 4.90
C MET A 473 -4.17 -5.68 5.75
N ILE A 474 -5.45 -6.02 5.96
CA ILE A 474 -5.86 -7.25 6.63
C ILE A 474 -5.42 -8.45 5.79
N SER A 475 -5.63 -8.42 4.47
CA SER A 475 -5.19 -9.48 3.56
C SER A 475 -3.67 -9.64 3.48
N ASP A 476 -2.91 -8.54 3.64
CA ASP A 476 -1.45 -8.58 3.72
C ASP A 476 -0.97 -9.16 5.07
N TRP A 477 -1.73 -8.93 6.14
CA TRP A 477 -1.44 -9.44 7.49
C TRP A 477 -1.78 -10.92 7.67
N GLY A 478 -2.90 -11.38 7.11
CA GLY A 478 -3.40 -12.74 7.32
C GLY A 478 -4.67 -13.03 6.52
N SER A 479 -5.23 -14.22 6.70
CA SER A 479 -6.49 -14.58 6.06
C SER A 479 -7.68 -13.88 6.74
N TRP A 480 -8.83 -13.85 6.05
CA TRP A 480 -10.06 -13.37 6.69
C TRP A 480 -10.49 -14.26 7.87
N ASP A 481 -10.15 -15.55 7.84
CA ASP A 481 -10.45 -16.47 8.94
C ASP A 481 -9.57 -16.16 10.17
N ASP A 482 -8.30 -15.81 9.96
CA ASP A 482 -7.43 -15.28 11.02
C ASP A 482 -8.03 -14.01 11.63
N PHE A 483 -8.55 -13.12 10.78
CA PHE A 483 -9.23 -11.91 11.22
C PHE A 483 -10.49 -12.22 12.04
N GLN A 484 -11.31 -13.20 11.63
CA GLN A 484 -12.48 -13.64 12.40
C GLN A 484 -12.11 -14.27 13.75
N ALA A 485 -11.01 -15.03 13.79
CA ALA A 485 -10.48 -15.58 15.03
C ALA A 485 -10.05 -14.46 16.01
N LEU A 486 -9.42 -13.40 15.50
CA LEU A 486 -9.11 -12.22 16.32
C LEU A 486 -10.38 -11.57 16.88
N LEU A 487 -11.36 -11.30 16.02
CA LEU A 487 -12.61 -10.66 16.45
C LEU A 487 -13.32 -11.49 17.53
N SER A 488 -13.30 -12.81 17.39
CA SER A 488 -13.88 -13.74 18.36
C SER A 488 -13.18 -13.65 19.72
N ARG A 489 -11.84 -13.65 19.74
CA ARG A 489 -11.05 -13.48 20.97
C ARG A 489 -11.30 -12.12 21.64
N LEU A 490 -11.31 -11.03 20.86
CA LEU A 490 -11.61 -9.69 21.37
C LEU A 490 -13.04 -9.61 21.93
N SER A 491 -13.99 -10.35 21.35
CA SER A 491 -15.36 -10.44 21.86
C SER A 491 -15.40 -11.11 23.24
N VAL A 492 -14.67 -12.21 23.43
CA VAL A 492 -14.58 -12.90 24.74
C VAL A 492 -14.00 -11.97 25.81
N VAL A 493 -12.96 -11.21 25.48
CA VAL A 493 -12.41 -10.21 26.42
C VAL A 493 -13.41 -9.09 26.68
N ALA A 494 -14.18 -8.65 25.68
CA ALA A 494 -15.20 -7.62 25.87
C ALA A 494 -16.32 -8.06 26.82
N GLU A 495 -16.74 -9.33 26.74
CA GLU A 495 -17.75 -9.92 27.63
C GLU A 495 -17.31 -9.92 29.11
N LYS A 496 -16.01 -10.07 29.38
CA LYS A 496 -15.44 -9.96 30.74
C LYS A 496 -15.59 -8.55 31.31
N HIS A 497 -15.45 -7.52 30.48
CA HIS A 497 -15.47 -6.11 30.87
C HIS A 497 -16.85 -5.47 30.66
N SER A 498 -17.87 -6.02 31.35
CA SER A 498 -19.29 -5.59 31.33
C SER A 498 -19.54 -4.17 30.80
N GLY A 499 -20.11 -4.07 29.59
CA GLY A 499 -20.42 -2.81 28.92
C GLY A 499 -19.38 -2.33 27.91
N ALA A 500 -18.24 -3.00 27.79
CA ALA A 500 -17.26 -2.78 26.73
C ALA A 500 -17.63 -3.52 25.43
N THR A 501 -17.29 -2.92 24.30
CA THR A 501 -17.32 -3.59 22.99
C THR A 501 -15.95 -4.15 22.64
N LEU A 502 -15.88 -5.09 21.68
CA LEU A 502 -14.59 -5.58 21.15
C LEU A 502 -13.76 -4.45 20.52
N THR A 503 -14.43 -3.41 20.01
CA THR A 503 -13.84 -2.15 19.57
C THR A 503 -13.16 -1.44 20.74
N ASN A 504 -13.83 -1.35 21.89
CA ASN A 504 -13.23 -0.75 23.08
C ASN A 504 -12.04 -1.54 23.59
N VAL A 505 -12.11 -2.88 23.62
CA VAL A 505 -10.97 -3.74 24.01
C VAL A 505 -9.76 -3.46 23.14
N ALA A 506 -9.95 -3.42 21.82
CA ALA A 506 -8.89 -3.07 20.87
C ALA A 506 -8.25 -1.70 21.16
N ILE A 507 -9.06 -0.66 21.39
CA ILE A 507 -8.55 0.68 21.70
C ILE A 507 -7.84 0.68 23.06
N ARG A 508 -8.44 0.08 24.09
CA ARG A 508 -7.89 0.07 25.46
C ARG A 508 -6.56 -0.67 25.52
N TRP A 509 -6.42 -1.72 24.75
CA TRP A 509 -5.17 -2.45 24.58
C TRP A 509 -4.02 -1.54 24.13
N VAL A 510 -4.26 -0.68 23.13
CA VAL A 510 -3.25 0.29 22.67
C VAL A 510 -3.03 1.38 23.72
N LEU A 511 -4.13 1.91 24.27
CA LEU A 511 -4.07 3.01 25.22
C LEU A 511 -3.38 2.62 26.54
N GLN A 512 -3.31 1.34 26.90
CA GLN A 512 -2.60 0.88 28.08
C GLN A 512 -1.08 0.82 27.94
N LYS A 513 -0.54 0.98 26.73
CA LYS A 513 0.91 1.04 26.54
C LYS A 513 1.45 2.35 27.13
N PRO A 514 2.48 2.31 28.00
CA PRO A 514 3.03 3.51 28.64
C PRO A 514 3.49 4.61 27.67
N GLN A 515 3.88 4.22 26.46
CA GLN A 515 4.38 5.12 25.43
C GLN A 515 3.25 5.78 24.61
N VAL A 516 2.00 5.32 24.74
CA VAL A 516 0.86 5.89 24.01
C VAL A 516 0.21 7.00 24.83
N GLY A 517 0.26 8.23 24.32
CA GLY A 517 -0.42 9.36 24.96
C GLY A 517 -1.92 9.32 24.72
N ALA A 518 -2.29 9.24 23.44
CA ALA A 518 -3.68 9.22 23.02
C ALA A 518 -3.94 8.31 21.82
N VAL A 519 -5.20 7.89 21.70
CA VAL A 519 -5.74 7.24 20.51
C VAL A 519 -6.69 8.20 19.78
N ILE A 520 -6.57 8.23 18.46
CA ILE A 520 -7.47 9.00 17.60
C ILE A 520 -8.65 8.09 17.21
N VAL A 521 -9.86 8.50 17.57
CA VAL A 521 -11.11 7.81 17.22
C VAL A 521 -11.76 8.50 16.03
N GLY A 522 -12.11 7.71 15.01
CA GLY A 522 -12.70 8.24 13.79
C GLY A 522 -14.13 8.73 14.00
N THR A 523 -14.40 9.98 13.65
CA THR A 523 -15.72 10.60 13.76
C THR A 523 -16.24 10.99 12.39
N ARG A 524 -17.36 10.39 11.94
CA ARG A 524 -18.07 10.86 10.74
C ARG A 524 -18.98 12.01 11.15
N LEU A 525 -18.41 13.20 11.21
CA LEU A 525 -19.05 14.37 11.80
C LEU A 525 -20.40 14.69 11.13
N GLY A 526 -21.46 14.81 11.93
CA GLY A 526 -22.83 14.99 11.46
C GLY A 526 -23.52 13.74 10.90
N ILE A 527 -22.86 12.57 10.92
CA ILE A 527 -23.40 11.28 10.44
C ILE A 527 -23.42 10.26 11.57
N THR A 528 -22.25 9.97 12.17
CA THR A 528 -22.09 9.07 13.32
C THR A 528 -20.87 9.49 14.16
N THR A 529 -21.06 9.72 15.46
CA THR A 529 -20.02 10.17 16.40
C THR A 529 -19.49 9.08 17.33
N HIS A 530 -20.30 8.07 17.69
CA HIS A 530 -19.91 6.97 18.61
C HIS A 530 -19.32 7.45 19.95
N ASP A 531 -19.70 8.64 20.42
CA ASP A 531 -19.14 9.32 21.58
C ASP A 531 -19.20 8.47 22.87
N GLN A 532 -20.38 7.94 23.21
CA GLN A 532 -20.55 7.13 24.43
C GLN A 532 -19.79 5.80 24.38
N ASP A 533 -19.74 5.15 23.22
CA ASP A 533 -18.99 3.91 23.03
C ASP A 533 -17.48 4.18 23.11
N ASN A 534 -16.98 5.24 22.46
CA ASN A 534 -15.57 5.63 22.52
C ASN A 534 -15.12 5.94 23.96
N LEU A 535 -15.96 6.59 24.77
CA LEU A 535 -15.66 6.89 26.17
C LEU A 535 -15.65 5.66 27.07
N SER A 536 -16.35 4.59 26.72
CA SER A 536 -16.33 3.34 27.48
C SER A 536 -14.94 2.70 27.54
N VAL A 537 -14.04 3.03 26.61
CA VAL A 537 -12.61 2.66 26.65
C VAL A 537 -11.93 3.06 27.96
N LEU A 538 -12.37 4.17 28.57
CA LEU A 538 -11.76 4.72 29.80
C LEU A 538 -12.31 4.10 31.08
N LYS A 539 -13.34 3.24 30.98
CA LYS A 539 -14.08 2.70 32.14
C LYS A 539 -13.52 1.36 32.66
N PHE A 540 -12.56 0.76 31.98
CA PHE A 540 -12.00 -0.54 32.36
C PHE A 540 -10.48 -0.60 32.13
N ARG A 541 -9.83 -1.66 32.61
CA ARG A 541 -8.42 -1.97 32.34
C ARG A 541 -8.29 -3.45 31.98
N LEU A 542 -7.56 -3.74 30.92
CA LEU A 542 -7.14 -5.08 30.55
C LEU A 542 -6.07 -5.57 31.52
N ASP A 543 -6.25 -6.77 32.05
CA ASP A 543 -5.24 -7.44 32.86
C ASP A 543 -4.25 -8.25 31.98
N GLU A 544 -3.34 -8.98 32.61
CA GLU A 544 -2.35 -9.80 31.91
C GLU A 544 -2.98 -10.94 31.11
N GLU A 545 -4.10 -11.51 31.58
CA GLU A 545 -4.80 -12.60 30.90
C GLU A 545 -5.47 -12.06 29.63
N ASP A 546 -6.18 -10.94 29.73
CA ASP A 546 -6.78 -10.24 28.59
C ASP A 546 -5.73 -9.91 27.55
N THR A 547 -4.58 -9.43 28.02
CA THR A 547 -3.45 -9.09 27.17
C THR A 547 -2.91 -10.35 26.48
N LYS A 548 -2.77 -11.50 27.15
CA LYS A 548 -2.34 -12.75 26.51
C LYS A 548 -3.32 -13.26 25.45
N VAL A 549 -4.63 -13.18 25.71
CA VAL A 549 -5.69 -13.59 24.77
C VAL A 549 -5.59 -12.82 23.45
N THR A 550 -5.23 -11.54 23.52
CA THR A 550 -5.02 -10.69 22.32
C THR A 550 -3.71 -10.98 21.56
N HIS A 551 -2.71 -11.60 22.19
CA HIS A 551 -1.39 -11.92 21.58
C HIS A 551 -1.32 -13.30 20.91
N ALA A 552 -2.30 -14.18 21.14
CA ALA A 552 -2.29 -15.57 20.67
C ALA A 552 -2.50 -15.74 19.14
N MET A 553 -2.04 -14.77 18.34
CA MET A 553 -2.01 -14.76 16.87
C MET A 553 -0.61 -14.90 16.28
N ALA A 554 0.40 -15.18 17.10
CA ALA A 554 1.63 -15.76 16.57
C ALA A 554 1.22 -17.05 15.83
N HIS A 555 1.53 -17.10 14.53
CA HIS A 555 1.33 -18.27 13.69
C HIS A 555 1.68 -19.54 14.45
N HIS A 556 0.90 -20.60 14.27
CA HIS A 556 1.28 -21.91 14.78
C HIS A 556 2.74 -22.16 14.39
N ASP A 557 3.65 -22.16 15.37
CA ASP A 557 5.09 -22.39 15.18
C ASP A 557 5.38 -23.84 14.75
N GLU A 558 4.32 -24.60 14.41
CA GLU A 558 4.31 -26.02 14.15
C GLU A 558 4.44 -26.32 12.65
N PHE A 559 5.27 -27.30 12.31
CA PHE A 559 5.25 -27.95 11.00
C PHE A 559 5.38 -29.47 11.14
N GLU A 560 5.04 -30.20 10.08
CA GLU A 560 5.06 -31.67 10.09
C GLU A 560 6.04 -32.22 9.06
N LEU A 561 6.72 -33.30 9.43
CA LEU A 561 7.54 -34.12 8.54
C LEU A 561 7.16 -35.59 8.70
N TYR A 562 7.27 -36.36 7.62
CA TYR A 562 7.24 -37.81 7.72
C TYR A 562 8.56 -38.34 8.28
N ASP A 563 8.47 -39.29 9.21
CA ASP A 563 9.56 -40.21 9.49
C ASP A 563 9.66 -41.22 8.33
N LEU A 564 10.89 -41.55 7.91
CA LEU A 564 11.13 -42.45 6.80
C LEU A 564 11.72 -43.78 7.27
N ARG A 565 11.37 -44.85 6.57
CA ARG A 565 12.06 -46.12 6.61
C ARG A 565 12.58 -46.41 5.21
N VAL A 566 13.88 -46.64 5.09
CA VAL A 566 14.52 -46.95 3.81
C VAL A 566 14.99 -48.39 3.86
N GLU A 567 14.40 -49.24 3.03
CA GLU A 567 14.66 -50.69 2.99
C GLU A 567 15.44 -51.09 1.74
N VAL A 568 16.41 -51.97 1.91
CA VAL A 568 17.15 -52.60 0.82
C VAL A 568 16.29 -53.68 0.18
N ILE A 569 16.20 -53.62 -1.14
CA ILE A 569 15.58 -54.63 -2.00
C ILE A 569 16.67 -55.24 -2.90
N CYS A 570 16.78 -56.54 -2.87
CA CYS A 570 17.72 -57.39 -3.58
C CYS A 570 16.92 -58.34 -4.46
N PRO A 571 17.01 -58.22 -5.80
CA PRO A 571 16.32 -59.13 -6.70
C PRO A 571 16.73 -60.59 -6.44
N PRO A 572 15.78 -61.55 -6.39
CA PRO A 572 16.08 -62.95 -6.14
C PRO A 572 17.08 -63.51 -7.16
N GLY A 573 18.12 -64.18 -6.66
CA GLY A 573 19.13 -64.85 -7.50
C GLY A 573 20.21 -63.93 -8.08
N GLU A 574 20.17 -62.62 -7.84
CA GLU A 574 21.18 -61.67 -8.31
C GLU A 574 22.34 -61.52 -7.31
N ARG A 575 23.56 -61.28 -7.83
CA ARG A 575 24.73 -61.01 -6.99
C ARG A 575 24.72 -59.55 -6.52
N ILE A 576 24.71 -59.35 -5.20
CA ILE A 576 24.78 -58.02 -4.58
C ILE A 576 26.23 -57.66 -4.24
N LEU A 577 26.76 -56.61 -4.86
CA LEU A 577 28.17 -56.20 -4.74
C LEU A 577 28.43 -55.22 -3.59
N CYS A 578 27.41 -54.48 -3.16
CA CYS A 578 27.53 -53.47 -2.10
C CYS A 578 27.50 -54.05 -0.67
N GLY A 579 27.38 -55.38 -0.53
CA GLY A 579 27.31 -56.07 0.76
C GLY A 579 25.97 -55.96 1.49
N ALA A 580 24.98 -55.30 0.88
CA ALA A 580 23.64 -55.18 1.43
C ALA A 580 22.88 -56.52 1.35
N LYS A 581 22.01 -56.77 2.33
CA LYS A 581 21.16 -57.95 2.41
C LYS A 581 19.69 -57.56 2.21
N GLU A 582 18.90 -58.48 1.69
CA GLU A 582 17.44 -58.29 1.59
C GLU A 582 16.86 -57.92 2.96
N GLY A 583 16.11 -56.83 3.03
CA GLY A 583 15.48 -56.37 4.26
C GLY A 583 16.38 -55.57 5.21
N ASP A 584 17.66 -55.37 4.91
CA ASP A 584 18.47 -54.37 5.61
C ASP A 584 17.77 -53.00 5.50
N TYR A 585 17.71 -52.23 6.59
CA TYR A 585 17.04 -50.93 6.56
C TYR A 585 17.68 -49.89 7.49
N PHE A 586 17.37 -48.62 7.25
CA PHE A 586 17.57 -47.56 8.22
C PHE A 586 16.30 -46.75 8.38
N THR A 587 16.15 -46.07 9.51
CA THR A 587 15.06 -45.13 9.74
C THR A 587 15.60 -43.71 9.87
N LEU A 588 14.88 -42.75 9.30
CA LEU A 588 15.12 -41.32 9.51
C LEU A 588 13.97 -40.79 10.36
N GLN A 589 14.25 -40.46 11.61
CA GLN A 589 13.28 -39.93 12.56
C GLN A 589 13.60 -38.46 12.83
N GLY A 590 12.77 -37.55 12.32
CA GLY A 590 13.17 -36.16 12.17
C GLY A 590 14.45 -36.01 11.34
N GLU A 591 15.49 -35.41 11.89
CA GLU A 591 16.79 -35.27 11.24
C GLU A 591 17.79 -36.41 11.54
N MET A 592 17.41 -37.35 12.41
CA MET A 592 18.32 -38.37 12.93
C MET A 592 18.18 -39.71 12.21
N LEU A 593 19.30 -40.22 11.68
CA LEU A 593 19.37 -41.51 11.00
C LEU A 593 19.77 -42.62 12.00
N PHE A 594 19.00 -43.70 12.02
CA PHE A 594 19.22 -44.86 12.89
C PHE A 594 19.36 -46.16 12.07
N LEU A 595 20.35 -46.97 12.45
CA LEU A 595 20.58 -48.32 11.93
C LEU A 595 20.29 -49.35 13.02
N PRO A 596 19.76 -50.53 12.67
CA PRO A 596 19.69 -51.66 13.59
C PRO A 596 21.07 -52.06 14.10
N GLN A 597 21.14 -52.57 15.34
CA GLN A 597 22.40 -52.96 15.97
C GLN A 597 23.12 -54.03 15.14
N GLY A 598 24.39 -53.80 14.82
CA GLY A 598 25.23 -54.72 14.05
C GLY A 598 24.96 -54.72 12.54
N GLN A 599 24.07 -53.86 12.04
CA GLN A 599 23.81 -53.72 10.61
C GLN A 599 24.63 -52.55 10.02
N GLY A 600 25.24 -52.78 8.86
CA GLY A 600 25.92 -51.74 8.09
C GLY A 600 25.18 -51.46 6.77
N ILE A 601 25.29 -50.24 6.26
CA ILE A 601 24.85 -49.89 4.92
C ILE A 601 26.03 -49.29 4.17
N SER A 602 26.21 -49.71 2.91
CA SER A 602 27.25 -49.16 2.05
C SER A 602 27.09 -47.65 1.92
N ILE A 603 28.16 -46.90 2.19
CA ILE A 603 28.17 -45.44 2.06
C ILE A 603 27.86 -44.99 0.62
N TYR A 604 28.17 -45.81 -0.39
CA TYR A 604 27.85 -45.54 -1.78
C TYR A 604 26.36 -45.73 -2.07
N SER A 605 25.73 -46.78 -1.53
CA SER A 605 24.28 -46.94 -1.62
C SER A 605 23.58 -45.82 -0.85
N LEU A 606 24.07 -45.45 0.33
CA LEU A 606 23.54 -44.34 1.10
C LEU A 606 23.65 -43.00 0.36
N SER A 607 24.76 -42.71 -0.32
CA SER A 607 24.95 -41.47 -1.07
C SER A 607 23.96 -41.30 -2.23
N SER A 608 23.45 -42.40 -2.80
CA SER A 608 22.43 -42.36 -3.85
C SER A 608 21.04 -41.92 -3.33
N VAL A 609 20.72 -42.22 -2.07
CA VAL A 609 19.39 -41.95 -1.49
C VAL A 609 19.34 -40.66 -0.67
N LEU A 610 20.46 -40.27 -0.04
CA LEU A 610 20.54 -39.09 0.83
C LEU A 610 19.96 -37.80 0.22
N PRO A 611 20.22 -37.43 -1.05
CA PRO A 611 19.70 -36.20 -1.64
C PRO A 611 18.17 -36.12 -1.69
N LEU A 612 17.49 -37.26 -1.59
CA LEU A 612 16.03 -37.36 -1.76
C LEU A 612 15.30 -37.37 -0.42
N LEU A 613 15.98 -37.68 0.69
CA LEU A 613 15.32 -37.90 1.98
C LEU A 613 14.58 -36.67 2.48
N ALA A 614 15.22 -35.49 2.49
CA ALA A 614 14.58 -34.26 2.95
C ALA A 614 13.32 -33.89 2.14
N ALA A 615 13.34 -34.10 0.82
CA ALA A 615 12.16 -33.91 -0.02
C ALA A 615 11.08 -34.96 0.27
N LYS A 616 11.47 -36.22 0.50
CA LYS A 616 10.57 -37.33 0.83
C LYS A 616 9.92 -37.18 2.20
N GLN A 617 10.54 -36.49 3.16
CA GLN A 617 9.94 -36.14 4.44
C GLN A 617 8.83 -35.09 4.34
N ARG A 618 8.86 -34.22 3.32
CA ARG A 618 7.90 -33.12 3.16
C ARG A 618 6.57 -33.60 2.59
N MET A 619 5.53 -32.80 2.84
CA MET A 619 4.23 -32.98 2.20
C MET A 619 4.36 -32.54 0.74
N THR A 620 4.25 -33.49 -0.17
CA THR A 620 4.40 -33.28 -1.61
C THR A 620 3.05 -33.48 -2.31
N HIS A 621 2.86 -32.84 -3.47
CA HIS A 621 1.60 -32.94 -4.20
C HIS A 621 1.34 -34.38 -4.68
N LYS A 622 0.09 -34.87 -4.60
CA LYS A 622 -0.24 -36.27 -4.91
C LYS A 622 0.12 -36.76 -6.32
N ASN A 623 0.22 -35.84 -7.28
CA ASN A 623 0.57 -36.13 -8.68
C ASN A 623 2.06 -35.88 -9.01
N ASP A 624 2.89 -35.52 -8.04
CA ASP A 624 4.34 -35.37 -8.24
C ASP A 624 5.01 -36.74 -8.13
N TRP A 625 5.97 -37.03 -9.02
CA TRP A 625 6.79 -38.25 -8.96
C TRP A 625 7.56 -38.34 -7.64
N MET A 626 7.90 -37.19 -7.03
CA MET A 626 8.50 -37.15 -5.70
C MET A 626 7.57 -37.70 -4.61
N THR A 627 6.26 -37.77 -4.86
CA THR A 627 5.30 -38.44 -3.98
C THR A 627 5.18 -39.93 -4.27
N THR A 628 5.19 -40.34 -5.54
CA THR A 628 4.86 -41.71 -5.97
C THR A 628 6.05 -42.65 -6.06
N ASP A 629 7.20 -42.18 -6.54
CA ASP A 629 8.31 -43.05 -6.94
C ASP A 629 9.27 -43.27 -5.76
N ALA A 630 9.35 -44.49 -5.25
CA ALA A 630 10.04 -44.78 -3.98
C ALA A 630 11.36 -45.56 -4.12
N LEU A 631 11.70 -46.05 -5.30
CA LEU A 631 12.82 -46.99 -5.53
C LEU A 631 14.04 -46.28 -6.12
N ILE A 632 15.18 -46.38 -5.43
CA ILE A 632 16.45 -45.79 -5.83
C ILE A 632 17.46 -46.90 -6.09
N ALA A 633 18.06 -46.94 -7.28
CA ALA A 633 19.04 -47.96 -7.64
C ALA A 633 20.39 -47.73 -6.96
N CYS A 634 21.12 -48.82 -6.70
CA CYS A 634 22.53 -48.74 -6.31
C CYS A 634 23.34 -47.98 -7.38
N PRO A 635 24.29 -47.11 -6.99
CA PRO A 635 25.08 -46.38 -7.98
C PRO A 635 26.12 -47.24 -8.71
N ASP A 636 26.44 -48.44 -8.20
CA ASP A 636 27.23 -49.41 -8.94
C ASP A 636 26.32 -50.07 -10.00
N PRO A 637 26.58 -49.88 -11.31
CA PRO A 637 25.74 -50.41 -12.38
C PRO A 637 25.66 -51.94 -12.40
N ASN A 638 26.63 -52.62 -11.78
CA ASN A 638 26.67 -54.07 -11.68
C ASN A 638 26.01 -54.60 -10.41
N CYS A 639 25.64 -53.74 -9.47
CA CYS A 639 24.91 -54.12 -8.26
C CYS A 639 23.40 -53.94 -8.49
N LYS A 640 22.62 -55.03 -8.41
CA LYS A 640 21.18 -55.00 -8.68
C LYS A 640 20.31 -54.58 -7.50
N SER A 641 20.89 -54.27 -6.34
CA SER A 641 20.14 -53.81 -5.17
C SER A 641 19.50 -52.44 -5.40
N GLN A 642 18.38 -52.20 -4.74
CA GLN A 642 17.64 -50.93 -4.69
C GLN A 642 17.34 -50.54 -3.24
N LEU A 643 17.01 -49.27 -3.03
CA LEU A 643 16.59 -48.71 -1.76
C LEU A 643 15.16 -48.17 -1.91
N LYS A 644 14.22 -48.70 -1.13
CA LYS A 644 12.81 -48.27 -1.12
C LYS A 644 12.55 -47.32 0.04
N ILE A 645 12.13 -46.09 -0.26
CA ILE A 645 11.77 -45.09 0.73
C ILE A 645 10.29 -45.24 1.09
N ILE A 646 10.00 -45.45 2.37
CA ILE A 646 8.64 -45.62 2.90
C ILE A 646 8.38 -44.51 3.91
N ARG A 647 7.31 -43.72 3.69
CA ARG A 647 6.79 -42.77 4.68
C ARG A 647 6.05 -43.55 5.75
N THR A 648 6.35 -43.27 7.02
CA THR A 648 5.78 -44.02 8.15
C THR A 648 4.81 -43.13 8.94
N GLY A 649 5.24 -42.52 10.03
CA GLY A 649 4.44 -41.59 10.83
C GLY A 649 4.69 -40.13 10.49
N LEU A 650 3.73 -39.27 10.83
CA LEU A 650 3.94 -37.82 10.87
C LEU A 650 4.47 -37.42 12.25
N ARG A 651 5.47 -36.55 12.25
CA ARG A 651 6.07 -35.96 13.43
C ARG A 651 5.91 -34.45 13.36
N LYS A 652 5.45 -33.87 14.47
CA LYS A 652 5.35 -32.41 14.65
C LYS A 652 6.67 -31.84 15.15
N PHE A 653 6.99 -30.66 14.65
CA PHE A 653 8.16 -29.86 15.00
C PHE A 653 7.75 -28.43 15.27
N HIS A 654 8.51 -27.74 16.11
CA HIS A 654 8.43 -26.30 16.25
C HIS A 654 9.60 -25.61 15.54
N HIS A 655 9.37 -24.52 14.81
CA HIS A 655 10.45 -23.77 14.14
C HIS A 655 11.46 -23.25 15.17
N SER A 656 10.99 -22.74 16.31
CA SER A 656 11.85 -22.30 17.42
C SER A 656 12.74 -23.41 18.01
N GLU A 657 12.35 -24.69 17.89
CA GLU A 657 13.12 -25.83 18.38
C GLU A 657 14.15 -26.35 17.37
N THR A 658 14.01 -25.98 16.08
CA THR A 658 14.81 -26.54 14.99
C THR A 658 15.79 -25.55 14.36
N THR A 659 15.70 -24.26 14.70
CA THR A 659 16.66 -23.26 14.24
C THR A 659 16.71 -22.03 15.16
N ALA A 660 17.88 -21.40 15.23
CA ALA A 660 18.07 -20.10 15.88
C ALA A 660 17.71 -18.92 14.95
N GLY A 661 17.49 -19.19 13.65
CA GLY A 661 17.06 -18.18 12.69
C GLY A 661 15.61 -17.77 12.94
N GLN A 662 15.37 -16.48 13.19
CA GLN A 662 14.01 -15.96 13.31
C GLN A 662 13.33 -16.00 11.94
N LEU A 663 12.07 -16.42 11.87
CA LEU A 663 11.27 -16.28 10.65
C LEU A 663 11.07 -14.80 10.37
N SER A 664 11.73 -14.30 9.32
CA SER A 664 11.48 -12.96 8.82
C SER A 664 10.32 -12.97 7.82
N GLU A 665 9.60 -11.86 7.71
CA GLU A 665 8.44 -11.68 6.81
C GLU A 665 8.78 -11.94 5.31
N ASN A 666 10.06 -11.94 4.95
CA ASN A 666 10.53 -12.24 3.61
C ASN A 666 10.60 -13.74 3.32
N ASP A 667 10.84 -14.59 4.32
CA ASP A 667 11.09 -16.03 4.13
C ASP A 667 9.82 -16.86 3.89
N ALA A 668 8.65 -16.34 4.28
CA ALA A 668 7.35 -17.02 4.15
C ALA A 668 6.65 -16.77 2.79
N ARG A 669 7.19 -15.92 1.92
CA ARG A 669 6.60 -15.61 0.61
C ARG A 669 7.01 -16.65 -0.45
N PRO A 670 6.14 -17.04 -1.39
CA PRO A 670 6.55 -17.84 -2.54
C PRO A 670 7.63 -17.10 -3.34
N VAL A 671 8.73 -17.81 -3.65
CA VAL A 671 10.00 -17.31 -4.22
C VAL A 671 9.84 -16.41 -5.46
N MET A 672 8.73 -16.50 -6.19
CA MET A 672 8.43 -15.61 -7.33
C MET A 672 8.27 -14.14 -6.94
N ALA A 673 8.04 -13.81 -5.66
CA ALA A 673 7.95 -12.44 -5.15
C ALA A 673 9.27 -11.91 -4.52
N GLN A 674 10.32 -12.74 -4.38
CA GLN A 674 11.55 -12.38 -3.65
C GLN A 674 12.68 -11.83 -4.53
N VAL A 675 12.53 -11.82 -5.86
CA VAL A 675 13.64 -11.52 -6.79
C VAL A 675 14.03 -10.02 -6.78
N ALA A 676 13.24 -9.15 -6.15
CA ALA A 676 13.53 -7.71 -6.07
C ALA A 676 14.47 -7.30 -4.90
N ASP A 677 14.59 -8.11 -3.84
CA ASP A 677 15.16 -7.66 -2.55
C ASP A 677 16.46 -8.38 -2.14
N TRP A 678 17.11 -9.13 -3.03
CA TRP A 678 18.42 -9.73 -2.75
C TRP A 678 19.54 -8.69 -2.90
N GLU A 679 19.66 -7.76 -1.94
CA GLU A 679 20.93 -7.11 -1.66
C GLU A 679 21.84 -8.09 -0.92
N ILE A 680 23.00 -8.39 -1.51
CA ILE A 680 24.04 -9.21 -0.88
C ILE A 680 24.60 -8.41 0.31
N GLU A 681 24.25 -8.79 1.53
CA GLU A 681 24.96 -8.31 2.72
C GLU A 681 26.47 -8.63 2.58
N PRO A 682 27.38 -7.65 2.75
CA PRO A 682 28.79 -7.94 2.83
C PRO A 682 29.10 -8.65 4.15
N TYR A 683 29.54 -9.91 4.06
CA TYR A 683 30.21 -10.67 5.12
C TYR A 683 31.18 -9.79 5.92
N SER A 684 30.70 -9.24 7.05
CA SER A 684 31.52 -8.42 7.96
C SER A 684 31.36 -8.79 9.44
N HIS A 685 30.52 -9.77 9.77
CA HIS A 685 30.24 -10.13 11.17
C HIS A 685 31.08 -11.27 11.77
N PHE A 686 31.99 -11.90 11.02
CA PHE A 686 32.79 -13.03 11.55
C PHE A 686 34.19 -12.68 12.11
N SER A 687 34.63 -11.42 12.07
CA SER A 687 36.01 -11.05 12.47
C SER A 687 36.14 -10.36 13.84
N ARG A 688 35.08 -10.24 14.65
CA ARG A 688 35.13 -9.49 15.94
C ARG A 688 35.37 -10.33 17.19
N HIS A 689 35.53 -11.66 17.11
CA HIS A 689 35.71 -12.51 18.29
C HIS A 689 37.11 -13.14 18.47
N TYR A 690 38.11 -12.75 17.68
CA TYR A 690 39.46 -13.36 17.78
C TYR A 690 40.65 -12.39 17.97
N ASN A 691 40.41 -11.14 18.39
CA ASN A 691 41.49 -10.15 18.62
C ASN A 691 41.61 -9.69 20.09
N ARG A 692 41.60 -10.63 21.03
CA ARG A 692 42.17 -10.43 22.38
C ARG A 692 43.05 -11.63 22.76
N ALA A 693 44.21 -11.72 22.12
CA ALA A 693 45.37 -12.41 22.68
C ALA A 693 46.65 -11.73 22.16
N HIS A 694 47.43 -11.17 23.08
CA HIS A 694 48.79 -10.67 22.85
C HIS A 694 49.76 -11.83 22.60
N VAL A 695 50.48 -11.86 21.47
CA VAL A 695 51.87 -12.38 21.33
C VAL A 695 52.55 -11.69 20.10
N PRO A 696 53.86 -11.34 20.13
CA PRO A 696 54.49 -10.38 19.20
C PRO A 696 55.08 -10.99 17.92
N ALA A 697 55.34 -10.10 16.95
CA ALA A 697 55.94 -10.35 15.64
C ALA A 697 57.35 -10.96 15.70
N GLN A 698 57.62 -11.95 14.84
CA GLN A 698 58.96 -12.27 14.30
C GLN A 698 58.87 -13.11 13.01
N HIS A 699 59.52 -12.62 11.95
CA HIS A 699 60.23 -13.37 10.90
C HIS A 699 59.51 -14.45 10.03
N ARG A 700 59.35 -14.19 8.72
CA ARG A 700 60.23 -14.72 7.63
C ARG A 700 59.67 -14.48 6.22
N ASP A 701 60.52 -13.90 5.38
CA ASP A 701 60.54 -14.08 3.93
C ASP A 701 60.60 -15.57 3.57
N ARG A 702 59.85 -15.97 2.53
CA ARG A 702 60.31 -16.92 1.50
C ARG A 702 59.33 -16.97 0.33
N GLU A 703 59.91 -16.77 -0.86
CA GLU A 703 59.34 -16.98 -2.19
C GLU A 703 58.71 -18.37 -2.33
N TYR A 704 57.61 -18.44 -3.09
CA TYR A 704 57.30 -19.62 -3.88
C TYR A 704 56.94 -19.23 -5.30
N ASP A 705 57.50 -20.05 -6.18
CA ASP A 705 57.86 -19.83 -7.56
C ASP A 705 56.68 -20.03 -8.52
N SER A 706 56.89 -19.45 -9.69
CA SER A 706 56.12 -19.44 -10.92
C SER A 706 55.68 -20.83 -11.43
N THR A 707 54.36 -21.08 -11.45
CA THR A 707 53.75 -22.08 -12.37
C THR A 707 52.24 -21.87 -12.60
N ALA A 708 51.79 -20.62 -12.74
CA ALA A 708 50.38 -20.31 -13.06
C ALA A 708 50.20 -19.23 -14.15
N GLY A 709 51.23 -18.99 -14.97
CA GLY A 709 51.24 -17.97 -16.02
C GLY A 709 50.93 -18.45 -17.43
N LEU A 710 50.59 -19.74 -17.62
CA LEU A 710 50.44 -20.36 -18.95
C LEU A 710 49.24 -21.31 -18.97
N LEU A 711 48.01 -20.78 -18.83
CA LEU A 711 46.76 -21.50 -19.16
C LEU A 711 45.52 -20.58 -19.24
N LEU A 712 45.68 -19.30 -19.62
CA LEU A 712 44.57 -18.32 -19.68
C LEU A 712 44.54 -17.47 -20.97
N THR A 713 45.03 -18.03 -22.08
CA THR A 713 44.98 -17.39 -23.41
C THR A 713 44.59 -18.39 -24.49
N SER A 714 43.37 -18.94 -24.43
CA SER A 714 42.76 -19.65 -25.57
C SER A 714 41.25 -19.97 -25.43
N VAL A 715 40.39 -19.06 -24.97
CA VAL A 715 38.94 -19.13 -25.27
C VAL A 715 38.35 -17.72 -25.32
N SER A 716 38.78 -16.93 -26.29
CA SER A 716 38.13 -15.67 -26.67
C SER A 716 37.99 -15.63 -28.18
N GLU A 717 37.27 -16.59 -28.75
CA GLU A 717 36.72 -16.65 -30.10
C GLU A 717 36.24 -18.08 -30.36
N GLY A 718 34.93 -18.28 -30.54
CA GLY A 718 34.38 -19.60 -30.84
C GLY A 718 32.91 -19.77 -30.49
N TYR A 719 32.06 -19.65 -31.51
CA TYR A 719 30.68 -20.12 -31.53
C TYR A 719 30.61 -21.59 -31.06
N PHE A 720 29.88 -21.88 -29.97
CA PHE A 720 29.40 -23.23 -29.69
C PHE A 720 27.87 -23.26 -29.85
N GLY A 721 27.41 -23.98 -30.87
CA GLY A 721 26.00 -24.27 -31.09
C GLY A 721 25.47 -25.21 -30.00
N PHE A 722 24.27 -24.90 -29.50
CA PHE A 722 23.63 -25.56 -28.35
C PHE A 722 23.08 -26.98 -28.62
N ASP A 723 23.30 -27.57 -29.80
CA ASP A 723 22.64 -28.82 -30.19
C ASP A 723 23.32 -30.12 -29.74
N ASN A 724 24.54 -30.07 -29.17
CA ASN A 724 25.27 -31.28 -28.72
C ASN A 724 25.28 -31.51 -27.19
N LEU A 725 24.53 -30.73 -26.41
CA LEU A 725 24.51 -30.85 -24.92
C LEU A 725 23.59 -31.96 -24.39
N LYS A 726 22.80 -32.62 -25.24
CA LYS A 726 21.89 -33.71 -24.84
C LYS A 726 22.58 -35.04 -24.52
N TYR A 727 23.88 -35.19 -24.80
CA TYR A 727 24.58 -36.48 -24.68
C TYR A 727 25.88 -36.44 -23.86
N ALA A 728 26.14 -35.36 -23.10
CA ALA A 728 27.32 -35.27 -22.23
C ALA A 728 27.06 -35.89 -20.84
N PRO A 729 28.02 -36.63 -20.24
CA PRO A 729 27.90 -37.16 -18.88
C PRO A 729 27.69 -36.05 -17.84
N ALA A 730 26.88 -36.31 -16.81
CA ALA A 730 26.50 -35.32 -15.78
C ALA A 730 27.70 -34.64 -15.09
N SER A 731 28.84 -35.34 -14.96
CA SER A 731 30.08 -34.79 -14.42
C SER A 731 30.66 -33.63 -15.23
N VAL A 732 30.46 -33.63 -16.56
CA VAL A 732 30.91 -32.56 -17.47
C VAL A 732 29.98 -31.34 -17.39
N GLN A 733 28.67 -31.56 -17.21
CA GLN A 733 27.69 -30.48 -17.07
C GLN A 733 27.88 -29.72 -15.75
N VAL A 734 28.17 -30.43 -14.65
CA VAL A 734 28.45 -29.82 -13.33
C VAL A 734 29.77 -29.06 -13.33
N ALA A 735 30.84 -29.59 -13.94
CA ALA A 735 32.13 -28.91 -14.03
C ALA A 735 32.06 -27.60 -14.84
N MET A 736 31.21 -27.52 -15.87
CA MET A 736 30.98 -26.28 -16.63
C MET A 736 30.13 -25.27 -15.85
N ALA A 737 29.10 -25.71 -15.11
CA ALA A 737 28.28 -24.84 -14.28
C ALA A 737 29.09 -24.16 -13.16
N VAL A 738 30.00 -24.92 -12.52
CA VAL A 738 30.92 -24.39 -11.51
C VAL A 738 31.90 -23.38 -12.13
N ARG A 739 32.41 -23.63 -13.34
CA ARG A 739 33.32 -22.70 -14.05
C ARG A 739 32.63 -21.41 -14.52
N LEU A 740 31.38 -21.48 -15.00
CA LEU A 740 30.58 -20.31 -15.36
C LEU A 740 30.29 -19.40 -14.16
N ASN A 741 30.04 -20.01 -12.99
CA ASN A 741 29.78 -19.27 -11.75
C ASN A 741 31.04 -18.53 -11.24
N ILE A 742 32.23 -19.12 -11.43
CA ILE A 742 33.51 -18.50 -11.09
C ILE A 742 33.85 -17.32 -12.02
N VAL A 743 33.59 -17.46 -13.33
CA VAL A 743 33.82 -16.37 -14.31
C VAL A 743 32.86 -15.20 -14.07
N ALA A 744 31.58 -15.48 -13.78
CA ALA A 744 30.58 -14.45 -13.45
C ALA A 744 30.97 -13.66 -12.19
N ARG A 745 31.42 -14.34 -11.13
CA ARG A 745 31.91 -13.71 -9.89
C ARG A 745 33.16 -12.84 -10.11
N THR A 746 34.04 -13.23 -11.02
CA THR A 746 35.29 -12.50 -11.29
C THR A 746 35.04 -11.23 -12.12
N MET A 747 34.10 -11.27 -13.07
CA MET A 747 33.65 -10.08 -13.81
C MET A 747 32.91 -9.08 -12.92
N PHE A 748 32.05 -9.56 -12.03
CA PHE A 748 31.27 -8.72 -11.12
C PHE A 748 32.18 -7.92 -10.15
N ASN A 749 33.22 -8.56 -9.61
CA ASN A 749 34.19 -7.90 -8.72
C ASN A 749 35.06 -6.83 -9.42
N ARG A 750 35.27 -6.92 -10.75
CA ARG A 750 35.96 -5.87 -11.52
C ARG A 750 35.06 -4.65 -11.78
N VAL A 751 33.75 -4.86 -11.98
CA VAL A 751 32.78 -3.75 -12.18
C VAL A 751 32.58 -2.96 -10.88
N VAL A 752 32.57 -3.63 -9.72
CA VAL A 752 32.44 -2.97 -8.41
C VAL A 752 33.68 -2.11 -8.07
N LYS A 753 34.89 -2.52 -8.48
CA LYS A 753 36.11 -1.70 -8.31
C LYS A 753 36.17 -0.49 -9.25
N ALA A 754 35.54 -0.54 -10.42
CA ALA A 754 35.50 0.58 -11.37
C ALA A 754 34.52 1.70 -10.97
N LYS A 755 33.50 1.42 -10.15
CA LYS A 755 32.53 2.45 -9.70
C LYS A 755 33.04 3.37 -8.57
N LYS A 756 34.22 3.14 -7.99
CA LYS A 756 34.81 4.00 -6.94
C LYS A 756 35.68 5.15 -7.45
N VAL A 757 35.78 5.38 -8.76
CA VAL A 757 36.53 6.52 -9.32
C VAL A 757 35.76 7.19 -10.47
N LYS A 758 35.05 8.28 -10.18
CA LYS A 758 35.00 9.55 -10.96
C LYS A 758 33.90 10.51 -10.46
N LYS A 759 34.32 11.56 -9.74
CA LYS A 759 33.67 12.88 -9.71
C LYS A 759 34.12 13.66 -10.95
N ALA A 760 33.20 14.16 -11.78
CA ALA A 760 33.37 15.40 -12.57
C ALA A 760 32.09 15.79 -13.37
N ASN A 761 31.55 16.96 -13.01
CA ASN A 761 30.77 17.99 -13.74
C ASN A 761 29.71 17.65 -14.83
N PRO A 762 28.49 18.24 -14.75
CA PRO A 762 27.50 18.21 -15.83
C PRO A 762 27.47 19.52 -16.64
N GLN A 763 27.64 19.44 -17.96
CA GLN A 763 27.16 20.47 -18.88
C GLN A 763 26.50 19.84 -20.11
N THR A 764 25.22 20.19 -20.29
CA THR A 764 24.46 20.34 -21.55
C THR A 764 24.55 19.26 -22.62
N ILE A 765 23.39 18.73 -23.04
CA ILE A 765 22.88 18.82 -24.42
C ILE A 765 21.37 18.52 -24.41
N ARG A 766 20.59 19.48 -24.95
CA ARG A 766 19.18 19.39 -25.33
C ARG A 766 19.05 18.53 -26.59
N TYR A 767 17.96 17.77 -26.75
CA TYR A 767 17.34 17.57 -28.07
C TYR A 767 15.83 17.29 -27.98
N SER A 768 15.11 17.99 -28.85
CA SER A 768 13.77 17.71 -29.40
C SER A 768 13.76 18.35 -30.80
N PRO A 769 12.79 18.09 -31.70
CA PRO A 769 12.34 16.84 -32.32
C PRO A 769 12.51 16.92 -33.87
N MET A 770 12.16 15.88 -34.65
CA MET A 770 11.72 16.06 -36.06
C MET A 770 11.13 14.77 -36.66
N ALA A 771 10.07 14.94 -37.44
CA ALA A 771 9.29 13.93 -38.15
C ALA A 771 9.66 13.85 -39.65
N ALA A 772 9.45 12.69 -40.29
CA ALA A 772 9.25 12.51 -41.73
C ALA A 772 8.64 11.08 -41.95
N LEU A 773 7.38 10.93 -42.37
CA LEU A 773 6.85 10.84 -43.74
C LEU A 773 7.49 9.75 -44.62
N TYR A 774 6.72 8.72 -45.00
CA TYR A 774 6.57 8.20 -46.38
C TYR A 774 5.34 7.28 -46.49
N SER A 775 4.54 7.53 -47.54
CA SER A 775 3.37 6.76 -48.00
C SER A 775 3.77 5.75 -49.09
N LEU A 776 2.96 4.68 -49.31
CA LEU A 776 2.55 4.16 -50.65
C LEU A 776 1.57 2.95 -50.55
N GLU A 777 0.35 3.20 -51.06
CA GLU A 777 -0.67 2.40 -51.79
C GLU A 777 -0.57 0.85 -51.87
N ALA A 778 -1.59 0.08 -51.42
CA ALA A 778 -2.82 -0.43 -52.10
C ALA A 778 -2.57 -1.54 -53.16
N VAL A 779 -3.24 -2.71 -53.12
CA VAL A 779 -4.56 -3.03 -53.74
C VAL A 779 -5.06 -4.45 -53.32
N PRO A 780 -6.38 -4.76 -53.38
CA PRO A 780 -7.12 -5.65 -52.46
C PRO A 780 -7.72 -6.92 -53.11
N VAL A 781 -8.32 -7.82 -52.32
CA VAL A 781 -9.37 -8.76 -52.79
C VAL A 781 -10.38 -9.12 -51.67
N GLY A 782 -11.66 -8.72 -51.87
CA GLY A 782 -12.82 -9.63 -51.80
C GLY A 782 -13.64 -9.80 -50.51
N SER A 783 -14.73 -9.03 -50.39
CA SER A 783 -15.95 -9.42 -49.64
C SER A 783 -16.76 -10.47 -50.42
N PRO A 784 -17.66 -11.24 -49.77
CA PRO A 784 -19.06 -10.83 -49.59
C PRO A 784 -19.54 -11.17 -48.16
N GLY A 785 -20.66 -10.72 -47.59
CA GLY A 785 -21.90 -10.14 -48.08
C GLY A 785 -22.91 -10.25 -46.91
N VAL A 786 -23.84 -9.31 -46.86
CA VAL A 786 -24.78 -8.99 -45.77
C VAL A 786 -25.96 -9.98 -45.70
N ALA A 787 -26.47 -10.31 -44.50
CA ALA A 787 -27.91 -10.53 -44.28
C ALA A 787 -28.34 -10.41 -42.80
N ASN A 788 -29.41 -9.62 -42.64
CA ASN A 788 -30.20 -9.26 -41.46
C ASN A 788 -30.77 -10.40 -40.60
N GLY A 789 -31.14 -10.09 -39.34
CA GLY A 789 -32.33 -10.70 -38.69
C GLY A 789 -32.26 -10.96 -37.18
N MET A 790 -32.65 -9.99 -36.37
CA MET A 790 -33.36 -10.23 -35.08
C MET A 790 -34.84 -10.64 -35.38
N PRO A 791 -35.72 -11.08 -34.44
CA PRO A 791 -35.59 -11.17 -32.97
C PRO A 791 -36.25 -12.42 -32.27
N ARG A 792 -36.05 -12.49 -30.93
CA ARG A 792 -37.00 -12.90 -29.85
C ARG A 792 -37.56 -14.35 -29.77
N ALA A 793 -37.38 -14.93 -28.58
CA ALA A 793 -38.41 -15.42 -27.62
C ALA A 793 -37.94 -16.74 -26.94
N ARG A 794 -37.63 -16.70 -25.64
CA ARG A 794 -38.47 -17.04 -24.47
C ARG A 794 -38.55 -18.54 -24.13
N LEU A 795 -38.15 -18.79 -22.87
CA LEU A 795 -38.79 -19.64 -21.85
C LEU A 795 -38.68 -21.17 -21.94
N GLY A 796 -38.35 -21.75 -20.78
CA GLY A 796 -38.64 -23.12 -20.36
C GLY A 796 -37.37 -23.86 -19.94
N THR A 797 -37.00 -23.93 -18.65
CA THR A 797 -37.41 -24.98 -17.67
C THR A 797 -37.23 -26.39 -18.25
N SER A 798 -36.59 -27.38 -17.65
CA SER A 798 -36.14 -27.67 -16.29
C SER A 798 -35.43 -29.04 -16.34
N SER A 799 -34.77 -29.41 -15.23
CA SER A 799 -34.59 -30.80 -14.71
C SER A 799 -33.79 -31.84 -15.52
N SER A 800 -32.55 -32.07 -15.04
CA SER A 800 -31.85 -33.35 -14.72
C SER A 800 -32.66 -34.67 -14.68
N PRO A 801 -32.04 -35.86 -14.49
CA PRO A 801 -30.68 -36.35 -14.80
C PRO A 801 -30.70 -37.81 -15.40
N ASN A 802 -29.51 -38.42 -15.48
CA ASN A 802 -29.19 -39.87 -15.44
C ASN A 802 -28.76 -40.60 -16.73
N ASP A 803 -27.47 -40.99 -16.66
CA ASP A 803 -26.94 -42.35 -16.75
C ASP A 803 -26.72 -43.08 -18.09
N ASN A 804 -25.43 -43.43 -18.22
CA ASN A 804 -24.87 -44.74 -18.53
C ASN A 804 -24.66 -45.19 -19.98
N GLN A 805 -23.35 -45.31 -20.27
CA GLN A 805 -22.65 -46.52 -20.71
C GLN A 805 -22.62 -46.91 -22.20
N ASN A 806 -21.38 -46.80 -22.70
CA ASN A 806 -20.56 -47.88 -23.29
C ASN A 806 -20.65 -48.24 -24.79
N THR A 807 -19.43 -48.42 -25.31
CA THR A 807 -18.98 -49.30 -26.42
C THR A 807 -19.23 -48.81 -27.85
N ALA A 808 -18.36 -48.99 -28.85
CA ALA A 808 -16.96 -49.42 -28.96
C ALA A 808 -16.51 -49.25 -30.44
N ASN A 809 -15.18 -49.23 -30.64
CA ASN A 809 -14.41 -49.77 -31.79
C ASN A 809 -14.32 -49.05 -33.17
N SER A 810 -13.12 -48.45 -33.36
CA SER A 810 -12.10 -48.77 -34.41
C SER A 810 -12.31 -48.31 -35.87
N PRO A 811 -11.26 -48.38 -36.73
CA PRO A 811 -9.95 -47.71 -36.73
C PRO A 811 -9.74 -46.94 -38.07
N ILE A 812 -8.51 -46.52 -38.44
CA ILE A 812 -7.96 -46.18 -39.80
C ILE A 812 -7.08 -44.91 -39.70
N THR A 813 -5.92 -44.70 -40.34
CA THR A 813 -4.88 -45.48 -41.01
C THR A 813 -3.75 -44.47 -41.29
N ILE A 814 -2.50 -44.89 -41.13
CA ILE A 814 -1.29 -44.11 -41.47
C ILE A 814 -1.17 -43.99 -42.99
N ILE A 815 -0.95 -42.77 -43.52
CA ILE A 815 -0.43 -42.57 -44.88
C ILE A 815 0.81 -41.68 -44.80
N GLU A 816 1.97 -42.30 -44.99
CA GLU A 816 3.21 -41.65 -45.38
C GLU A 816 3.11 -41.16 -46.84
N LYS A 817 3.55 -39.92 -47.12
CA LYS A 817 4.03 -39.54 -48.45
C LYS A 817 5.33 -38.75 -48.34
N LYS A 818 6.37 -39.31 -48.97
CA LYS A 818 7.72 -38.77 -49.15
C LYS A 818 7.76 -37.64 -50.19
N LEU A 819 8.47 -36.56 -49.82
CA LEU A 819 9.49 -35.74 -50.54
C LEU A 819 9.35 -35.42 -52.04
N PRO A 820 9.79 -34.20 -52.46
CA PRO A 820 11.19 -34.08 -52.90
C PRO A 820 11.95 -32.83 -52.40
N LYS A 821 13.26 -33.03 -52.22
CA LYS A 821 14.32 -32.01 -52.15
C LYS A 821 14.45 -31.30 -53.50
N ILE A 822 14.81 -30.02 -53.52
CA ILE A 822 15.81 -29.45 -54.46
C ILE A 822 16.38 -28.16 -53.87
N HIS A 823 17.68 -27.99 -54.12
CA HIS A 823 18.58 -26.91 -53.77
C HIS A 823 18.21 -25.54 -54.36
N SER A 824 18.56 -24.46 -53.67
CA SER A 824 19.39 -23.41 -54.28
C SER A 824 20.13 -22.59 -53.22
N LYS A 825 21.44 -22.46 -53.45
CA LYS A 825 22.30 -21.45 -52.84
C LYS A 825 22.03 -20.14 -53.58
N THR A 826 21.83 -19.04 -52.87
CA THR A 826 22.16 -17.72 -53.43
C THR A 826 22.68 -16.79 -52.34
N LYS A 827 23.99 -16.57 -52.37
CA LYS A 827 24.64 -15.41 -51.77
C LYS A 827 24.25 -14.20 -52.61
N ALA A 828 23.72 -13.15 -51.99
CA ALA A 828 23.64 -11.82 -52.60
C ALA A 828 24.43 -10.83 -51.73
N LYS A 829 25.44 -10.23 -52.37
CA LYS A 829 26.31 -9.15 -51.89
C LYS A 829 25.48 -7.88 -51.66
N ILE A 830 25.80 -7.11 -50.62
CA ILE A 830 25.60 -5.66 -50.65
C ILE A 830 26.97 -4.98 -50.48
N ILE A 831 27.14 -4.00 -51.34
CA ILE A 831 28.35 -3.34 -51.79
C ILE A 831 28.58 -2.13 -50.88
N VAL A 832 29.78 -1.99 -50.34
CA VAL A 832 30.24 -0.75 -49.71
C VAL A 832 30.71 0.18 -50.84
N THR A 833 29.98 1.25 -51.09
CA THR A 833 30.43 2.36 -51.94
C THR A 833 31.10 3.42 -51.07
N GLY A 834 32.42 3.54 -51.18
CA GLY A 834 33.20 4.68 -50.71
C GLY A 834 34.26 5.03 -51.77
N PRO A 835 34.61 6.31 -51.95
CA PRO A 835 35.59 6.72 -52.95
C PRO A 835 37.01 6.30 -52.54
N THR A 836 37.80 6.01 -53.56
CA THR A 836 39.08 5.30 -53.58
C THR A 836 40.26 6.05 -52.94
N LYS A 837 41.24 5.30 -52.42
CA LYS A 837 42.66 5.37 -52.84
C LYS A 837 43.54 4.28 -52.18
N LYS A 838 44.22 3.53 -53.06
CA LYS A 838 45.44 2.72 -52.91
C LYS A 838 45.35 1.29 -52.33
N ASN A 839 45.37 0.37 -53.30
CA ASN A 839 45.93 -0.99 -53.36
C ASN A 839 47.03 -1.34 -52.33
N ILE A 840 46.94 -2.52 -51.71
CA ILE A 840 47.73 -3.75 -52.00
C ILE A 840 47.30 -4.85 -50.99
N PRO A 841 47.33 -6.15 -51.36
CA PRO A 841 46.45 -7.20 -50.84
C PRO A 841 47.15 -8.12 -49.82
N LEU A 842 46.38 -8.92 -49.08
CA LEU A 842 46.50 -10.40 -49.05
C LEU A 842 45.94 -11.04 -47.76
N VAL A 843 45.18 -12.11 -48.01
CA VAL A 843 45.11 -13.40 -47.29
C VAL A 843 44.46 -13.43 -45.92
N PHE A 844 43.28 -14.05 -45.92
CA PHE A 844 42.68 -14.67 -44.74
C PHE A 844 43.50 -15.88 -44.31
N SER A 845 43.74 -16.00 -43.01
CA SER A 845 43.82 -17.30 -42.35
C SER A 845 43.04 -17.21 -41.05
N VAL A 846 42.05 -18.09 -40.98
CA VAL A 846 41.15 -18.36 -39.86
C VAL A 846 41.95 -18.87 -38.66
N ARG A 847 41.73 -18.28 -37.49
CA ARG A 847 41.25 -19.01 -36.31
C ARG A 847 40.12 -18.22 -35.66
#